data_AF-A0A1D1VBL4-F1
#
_entry.id   AF-A0A1D1VBL4-F1
#
_cell.length_a   1.000
_cell.length_b   1.000
_cell.length_c   1.000
_cell.angle_alpha   90.00
_cell.angle_beta   90.00
_cell.angle_gamma   90.00
#
_symmetry.space_group_name_H-M   'P 1'
#
loop_
_entity.id
_entity.type
_entity.pdbx_description
1 polymer ?
#
loop_
_entity_poly.entity_id
_entity_poly.type
_entity_poly.pdbx_seq_one_letter_code
_entity_poly.pdbx_strand_id
1 'polypeptide(L)'
;MSSTENMSSTVNFMRDLLDRYQKLRDSTALTLKGTKDAFWDIVVLTACDAEQGRAFQIQIDLKKKHHEVPSAYYVVVVDKGPFPRCKIGAGGSTFLVLEELHRRFLETDLKTKKVLLIHAGGWSQRLPSASVLGKLFMPLPVGFGGDWDMLDLKLSMYLPFIPLMQPGIFVTASDDLELFVLDSPPPAHLTSASGFVALGHPSSLHIGTTHGVFVCERSVTNQEPAFLSCSKVFQKPSIEEMKEGGAVLDVSSEPGGEDSARSEPCVISDSAYWMDMNVAEKLFGFYRKYGVPEVEVDCYGDFMRPLGKDADEKYIEKTKDQKMRSVRRALFDTLHDVPIQVLFLPQSRFIHLGTMREYLDALVDDRQLQASLGINTTTMHSIVNEKSSISPQSVLEYCCFLQPLQVEAYCLLSNCSNESGGSWTTDEKLIVPCGTLMHTVVVSVNGQRLFVTVFCGIADDIKAEVPRNNVALLRIFGSAFSSFLTDFDEVLPSEHKGNVSLWTVRFFPVCKYPGQSFLESLRIVHSITKGKMIERTRENFPLMSFADALCHKDTDGSLEYRERLRCRVISTQAAALNIVTAGIEAVKPEALIKKHVVVDSDSTVRIYDFSGEEKFAQKVNGNVCLLGAGKAALGMFESVYGVLKDHVKDGLLIIPTEAAAQAENSDRLAHLKECNVLVLFAGRNNLPNEDSIRSSKAAIEFVSKVQHPVILLCVISGGASALLCAPVPPVTLQEKLWMTKTLASRGAPIQDLNVVRGRLSQIKGGHLAQHISSEVMWASLILSDIIGDPLELIGGGPTVPGNSRNLDAVEIVKAYGVWDSAPENVREVLSRDDSAPSTLPSTLGNNILVGNNTLALNVCKRTAIQLGYQAVILTNRLQGNCRDAAKDFALIVKNVAAYRSGLTTEQPSFSYFPSDGILSPVIDWNLPVCIVAGGETTVTVTGHGKGGRNQEMALAFAMELYGLSGELSESLKNLRGSFASCGTDGQDNTDAAGAQINFPFSSARAEDFGHANKSLGNNDSYAFFSTCRSLGSLLFTGLTGTNAMDLQVLLIS
;
A
#
# COMPACT_ATOMS: atom_id res chain seq x y z
N MET A 1 -22.17 -19.18 -34.70
CA MET A 1 -20.82 -18.88 -34.15
C MET A 1 -20.54 -19.88 -33.04
N SER A 2 -19.39 -20.55 -33.07
CA SER A 2 -19.09 -21.68 -32.18
C SER A 2 -18.81 -21.24 -30.74
N SER A 3 -19.10 -22.10 -29.76
CA SER A 3 -18.87 -21.82 -28.33
C SER A 3 -17.43 -21.41 -27.98
N THR A 4 -16.46 -21.78 -28.82
CA THR A 4 -15.04 -21.42 -28.67
C THR A 4 -14.72 -19.97 -29.06
N GLU A 5 -15.42 -19.38 -30.03
CA GLU A 5 -15.21 -17.96 -30.42
C GLU A 5 -15.75 -17.01 -29.35
N ASN A 6 -16.93 -17.28 -28.80
CA ASN A 6 -17.54 -16.49 -27.72
C ASN A 6 -16.76 -16.55 -26.40
N MET A 7 -16.08 -17.66 -26.13
CA MET A 7 -15.23 -17.79 -24.95
C MET A 7 -13.97 -16.91 -25.08
N SER A 8 -13.39 -16.83 -26.29
CA SER A 8 -12.21 -16.01 -26.57
C SER A 8 -12.51 -14.50 -26.48
N SER A 9 -13.66 -14.04 -27.00
CA SER A 9 -14.06 -12.63 -26.94
C SER A 9 -14.25 -12.13 -25.51
N THR A 10 -14.97 -12.89 -24.67
CA THR A 10 -15.22 -12.54 -23.27
C THR A 10 -13.92 -12.46 -22.47
N VAL A 11 -13.05 -13.46 -22.62
CA VAL A 11 -11.74 -13.46 -21.94
C VAL A 11 -10.93 -12.24 -22.32
N ASN A 12 -10.79 -11.95 -23.62
CA ASN A 12 -9.99 -10.81 -24.07
C ASN A 12 -10.55 -9.48 -23.57
N PHE A 13 -11.88 -9.31 -23.59
CA PHE A 13 -12.51 -8.10 -23.06
C PHE A 13 -12.28 -7.93 -21.56
N MET A 14 -12.48 -8.98 -20.77
CA MET A 14 -12.27 -8.90 -19.32
C MET A 14 -10.81 -8.58 -18.97
N ARG A 15 -9.85 -9.14 -19.72
CA ARG A 15 -8.43 -8.81 -19.53
C ARG A 15 -8.10 -7.36 -19.85
N ASP A 16 -8.63 -6.84 -20.96
CA ASP A 16 -8.49 -5.42 -21.30
C ASP A 16 -9.12 -4.51 -20.23
N LEU A 17 -10.27 -4.91 -19.70
CA LEU A 17 -10.93 -4.17 -18.61
C LEU A 17 -10.08 -4.11 -17.34
N LEU A 18 -9.48 -5.23 -16.95
CA LEU A 18 -8.59 -5.29 -15.77
C LEU A 18 -7.31 -4.49 -15.99
N ASP A 19 -6.72 -4.52 -17.19
CA ASP A 19 -5.55 -3.69 -17.55
C ASP A 19 -5.88 -2.19 -17.52
N ARG A 20 -7.06 -1.80 -18.01
CA ARG A 20 -7.55 -0.42 -17.90
C ARG A 20 -7.72 0.02 -16.45
N TYR A 21 -8.29 -0.83 -15.59
CA TYR A 21 -8.38 -0.51 -14.15
C TYR A 21 -7.00 -0.43 -13.50
N GLN A 22 -6.05 -1.32 -13.84
CA GLN A 22 -4.69 -1.27 -13.31
C GLN A 22 -3.99 0.06 -13.66
N LYS A 23 -4.16 0.57 -14.88
CA LYS A 23 -3.65 1.91 -15.28
C LYS A 23 -4.23 3.05 -14.44
N LEU A 24 -5.50 2.95 -14.04
CA LEU A 24 -6.13 3.93 -13.16
C LEU A 24 -5.54 3.89 -11.74
N ARG A 25 -5.19 2.69 -11.22
CA ARG A 25 -4.50 2.54 -9.93
C ARG A 25 -3.12 3.21 -9.95
N ASP A 26 -2.37 3.01 -11.04
CA ASP A 26 -0.99 3.52 -11.18
C ASP A 26 -0.91 5.04 -11.44
N SER A 27 -2.03 5.67 -11.81
CA SER A 27 -2.06 7.11 -12.11
C SER A 27 -2.26 7.97 -10.85
N THR A 28 -1.35 8.91 -10.60
CA THR A 28 -1.44 9.87 -9.48
C THR A 28 -2.29 11.11 -9.81
N ALA A 29 -2.86 11.19 -11.02
CA ALA A 29 -3.59 12.36 -11.50
C ALA A 29 -5.08 12.30 -11.14
N LEU A 30 -5.62 13.42 -10.64
CA LEU A 30 -7.06 13.66 -10.55
C LEU A 30 -7.71 13.46 -11.93
N THR A 31 -8.72 12.60 -11.98
CA THR A 31 -9.44 12.12 -13.16
C THR A 31 -9.87 13.26 -14.09
N LEU A 32 -9.48 13.16 -15.37
CA LEU A 32 -9.94 14.03 -16.45
C LEU A 32 -11.44 13.76 -16.70
N LYS A 33 -12.32 14.67 -16.27
CA LYS A 33 -13.76 14.59 -16.59
C LYS A 33 -13.96 14.63 -18.11
N GLY A 34 -14.64 13.62 -18.66
CA GLY A 34 -15.04 13.56 -20.06
C GLY A 34 -14.09 12.82 -21.02
N THR A 35 -13.08 12.11 -20.50
CA THR A 35 -12.24 11.20 -21.31
C THR A 35 -12.73 9.75 -21.24
N LYS A 36 -12.15 8.85 -22.05
CA LYS A 36 -12.38 7.39 -22.01
C LYS A 36 -11.99 6.74 -20.65
N ASP A 37 -11.34 7.50 -19.76
CA ASP A 37 -10.76 7.05 -18.49
C ASP A 37 -11.50 7.65 -17.26
N ALA A 38 -12.79 7.99 -17.41
CA ALA A 38 -13.61 8.49 -16.31
C ALA A 38 -13.85 7.41 -15.24
N PHE A 39 -13.75 7.81 -13.96
CA PHE A 39 -14.00 6.96 -12.80
C PHE A 39 -15.21 7.46 -12.00
N TRP A 40 -15.67 6.69 -11.01
CA TRP A 40 -16.78 7.04 -10.13
C TRP A 40 -16.49 8.33 -9.33
N ASP A 41 -17.48 9.21 -9.18
CA ASP A 41 -17.33 10.38 -8.29
C ASP A 41 -17.33 9.94 -6.82
N ILE A 42 -18.21 8.99 -6.49
CA ILE A 42 -18.42 8.49 -5.12
C ILE A 42 -18.53 6.96 -5.18
N VAL A 43 -17.82 6.29 -4.28
CA VAL A 43 -17.94 4.84 -4.04
C VAL A 43 -18.47 4.65 -2.62
N VAL A 44 -19.66 4.07 -2.51
CA VAL A 44 -20.32 3.80 -1.23
C VAL A 44 -20.31 2.30 -0.95
N LEU A 45 -19.83 1.92 0.22
CA LEU A 45 -19.80 0.54 0.70
C LEU A 45 -20.71 0.43 1.93
N THR A 46 -21.64 -0.52 1.94
CA THR A 46 -22.42 -0.79 3.17
C THR A 46 -21.70 -1.80 4.06
N ALA A 47 -21.87 -1.73 5.38
CA ALA A 47 -21.29 -2.68 6.33
C ALA A 47 -22.35 -3.14 7.34
N CYS A 48 -22.33 -4.42 7.73
CA CYS A 48 -23.39 -5.01 8.54
C CYS A 48 -23.38 -4.54 10.02
N ASP A 49 -22.23 -4.07 10.52
CA ASP A 49 -22.07 -3.51 11.85
C ASP A 49 -20.92 -2.48 11.90
N ALA A 50 -20.79 -1.78 13.04
CA ALA A 50 -19.81 -0.72 13.22
C ALA A 50 -18.36 -1.24 13.16
N GLU A 51 -18.14 -2.48 13.58
CA GLU A 51 -16.81 -3.05 13.63
C GLU A 51 -16.32 -3.44 12.23
N GLN A 52 -17.18 -4.06 11.42
CA GLN A 52 -16.94 -4.30 10.00
C GLN A 52 -16.78 -2.97 9.25
N GLY A 53 -17.62 -1.97 9.53
CA GLY A 53 -17.50 -0.65 8.91
C GLY A 53 -16.14 0.02 9.17
N ARG A 54 -15.62 -0.12 10.40
CA ARG A 54 -14.28 0.34 10.74
C ARG A 54 -13.19 -0.46 10.02
N ALA A 55 -13.32 -1.78 9.92
CA ALA A 55 -12.39 -2.62 9.18
C ALA A 55 -12.36 -2.28 7.68
N PHE A 56 -13.50 -1.97 7.07
CA PHE A 56 -13.58 -1.48 5.70
C PHE A 56 -12.84 -0.15 5.53
N GLN A 57 -13.04 0.79 6.45
CA GLN A 57 -12.36 2.08 6.41
C GLN A 57 -10.83 1.91 6.47
N ILE A 58 -10.32 1.08 7.38
CA ILE A 58 -8.88 0.79 7.49
C ILE A 58 -8.33 0.21 6.17
N GLN A 59 -9.04 -0.75 5.57
CA GLN A 59 -8.60 -1.38 4.32
C GLN A 59 -8.61 -0.41 3.14
N ILE A 60 -9.61 0.48 3.04
CA ILE A 60 -9.64 1.55 2.03
C ILE A 60 -8.47 2.51 2.23
N ASP A 61 -8.18 2.90 3.47
CA ASP A 61 -7.11 3.86 3.78
C ASP A 61 -5.73 3.25 3.50
N LEU A 62 -5.54 1.96 3.77
CA LEU A 62 -4.35 1.21 3.38
C LEU A 62 -4.22 1.17 1.85
N LYS A 63 -5.27 0.78 1.13
CA LYS A 63 -5.24 0.76 -0.35
C LYS A 63 -4.92 2.13 -0.93
N LYS A 64 -5.50 3.22 -0.40
CA LYS A 64 -5.17 4.59 -0.82
C LYS A 64 -3.71 4.93 -0.55
N LYS A 65 -3.19 4.59 0.63
CA LYS A 65 -1.78 4.80 1.00
C LYS A 65 -0.83 4.04 0.08
N HIS A 66 -1.23 2.87 -0.39
CA HIS A 66 -0.46 2.03 -1.31
C HIS A 66 -0.69 2.34 -2.79
N HIS A 67 -1.53 3.35 -3.12
CA HIS A 67 -1.94 3.63 -4.50
C HIS A 67 -2.58 2.41 -5.19
N GLU A 68 -3.29 1.58 -4.43
CA GLU A 68 -3.93 0.35 -4.89
C GLU A 68 -5.40 0.56 -5.32
N VAL A 69 -5.96 1.77 -5.16
CA VAL A 69 -7.30 2.14 -5.65
C VAL A 69 -7.28 3.52 -6.30
N PRO A 70 -8.12 3.77 -7.33
CA PRO A 70 -8.20 5.09 -7.96
C PRO A 70 -8.73 6.17 -7.01
N SER A 71 -8.45 7.44 -7.34
CA SER A 71 -8.95 8.57 -6.56
C SER A 71 -10.47 8.74 -6.73
N ALA A 72 -11.22 8.63 -5.63
CA ALA A 72 -12.66 8.90 -5.54
C ALA A 72 -13.07 9.21 -4.10
N TYR A 73 -14.31 9.68 -3.89
CA TYR A 73 -14.89 9.79 -2.54
C TYR A 73 -15.41 8.43 -2.07
N TYR A 74 -14.62 7.75 -1.24
CA TYR A 74 -15.03 6.49 -0.61
C TYR A 74 -15.80 6.76 0.68
N VAL A 75 -16.98 6.16 0.82
CA VAL A 75 -17.87 6.29 1.98
C VAL A 75 -18.28 4.91 2.47
N VAL A 76 -18.11 4.64 3.77
CA VAL A 76 -18.64 3.44 4.42
C VAL A 76 -19.90 3.80 5.21
N VAL A 77 -20.99 3.09 4.94
CA VAL A 77 -22.29 3.26 5.62
C VAL A 77 -22.61 2.01 6.42
N VAL A 78 -22.75 2.16 7.73
CA VAL A 78 -23.05 1.05 8.64
C VAL A 78 -24.55 0.87 8.74
N ASP A 79 -25.02 -0.37 8.60
CA ASP A 79 -26.39 -0.77 8.81
C ASP A 79 -26.81 -0.51 10.26
N LYS A 80 -27.73 0.43 10.45
CA LYS A 80 -28.33 0.78 11.74
C LYS A 80 -29.82 0.53 11.68
N GLY A 81 -30.25 -0.62 12.19
CA GLY A 81 -31.67 -0.95 12.32
C GLY A 81 -32.36 -0.22 13.48
N PRO A 82 -33.71 -0.18 13.49
CA PRO A 82 -34.50 0.49 14.53
C PRO A 82 -34.31 -0.08 15.94
N PHE A 83 -33.81 -1.31 16.06
CA PHE A 83 -33.43 -1.95 17.32
C PHE A 83 -32.18 -2.85 17.13
N PRO A 84 -31.44 -3.18 18.21
CA PRO A 84 -30.24 -4.00 18.10
C PRO A 84 -30.49 -5.33 17.39
N ARG A 85 -29.62 -5.69 16.44
CA ARG A 85 -29.67 -6.92 15.61
C ARG A 85 -30.87 -7.03 14.67
N CYS A 86 -31.62 -5.94 14.42
CA CYS A 86 -32.60 -5.90 13.34
C CYS A 86 -31.91 -6.03 11.97
N LYS A 87 -32.33 -7.00 11.15
CA LYS A 87 -31.82 -7.18 9.79
C LYS A 87 -32.68 -6.37 8.81
N ILE A 88 -32.10 -5.33 8.22
CA ILE A 88 -32.82 -4.36 7.38
C ILE A 88 -32.77 -4.68 5.87
N GLY A 89 -31.87 -5.57 5.45
CA GLY A 89 -31.70 -5.97 4.06
C GLY A 89 -31.03 -4.90 3.20
N ALA A 90 -30.62 -5.26 1.98
CA ALA A 90 -29.92 -4.34 1.08
C ALA A 90 -30.75 -3.08 0.78
N GLY A 91 -32.08 -3.21 0.63
CA GLY A 91 -32.96 -2.07 0.41
C GLY A 91 -33.04 -1.15 1.63
N GLY A 92 -33.02 -1.72 2.84
CA GLY A 92 -32.89 -0.96 4.08
C GLY A 92 -31.57 -0.18 4.14
N SER A 93 -30.47 -0.82 3.77
CA SER A 93 -29.15 -0.18 3.66
C SER A 93 -29.14 0.93 2.62
N THR A 94 -29.84 0.77 1.48
CA THR A 94 -29.95 1.84 0.46
C THR A 94 -30.58 3.10 1.04
N PHE A 95 -31.57 3.01 1.92
CA PHE A 95 -32.15 4.19 2.57
C PHE A 95 -31.14 4.94 3.46
N LEU A 96 -30.34 4.20 4.24
CA LEU A 96 -29.28 4.78 5.06
C LEU A 96 -28.18 5.43 4.20
N VAL A 97 -27.87 4.83 3.05
CA VAL A 97 -26.94 5.42 2.06
C VAL A 97 -27.49 6.73 1.52
N LEU A 98 -28.76 6.78 1.13
CA LEU A 98 -29.38 8.01 0.63
C LEU A 98 -29.36 9.11 1.68
N GLU A 99 -29.65 8.80 2.95
CA GLU A 99 -29.51 9.76 4.05
C GLU A 99 -28.07 10.28 4.18
N GLU A 100 -27.09 9.38 4.16
CA GLU A 100 -25.69 9.76 4.34
C GLU A 100 -25.17 10.63 3.18
N LEU A 101 -25.59 10.35 1.94
CA LEU A 101 -25.27 11.17 0.78
C LEU A 101 -25.86 12.58 0.92
N HIS A 102 -27.13 12.70 1.31
CA HIS A 102 -27.79 14.00 1.54
C HIS A 102 -27.19 14.79 2.71
N ARG A 103 -26.64 14.08 3.71
CA ARG A 103 -25.95 14.71 4.84
C ARG A 103 -24.57 15.26 4.45
N ARG A 104 -23.86 14.60 3.54
CA ARG A 104 -22.49 14.95 3.15
C ARG A 104 -22.40 15.94 1.99
N PHE A 105 -23.35 15.89 1.06
CA PHE A 105 -23.31 16.66 -0.17
C PHE A 105 -24.51 17.60 -0.27
N LEU A 106 -24.28 18.80 -0.80
CA LEU A 106 -25.38 19.70 -1.15
C LEU A 106 -26.23 19.06 -2.25
N GLU A 107 -27.56 19.23 -2.18
CA GLU A 107 -28.51 18.63 -3.14
C GLU A 107 -28.14 18.95 -4.60
N THR A 108 -27.73 20.19 -4.87
CA THR A 108 -27.30 20.63 -6.21
C THR A 108 -26.04 19.93 -6.69
N ASP A 109 -25.12 19.60 -5.80
CA ASP A 109 -23.88 18.88 -6.14
C ASP A 109 -24.16 17.38 -6.34
N LEU A 110 -24.92 16.77 -5.43
CA LEU A 110 -25.27 15.34 -5.48
C LEU A 110 -25.97 14.96 -6.79
N LYS A 111 -26.89 15.81 -7.28
CA LYS A 111 -27.59 15.62 -8.57
C LYS A 111 -26.68 15.52 -9.79
N THR A 112 -25.41 15.89 -9.67
CA THR A 112 -24.42 15.81 -10.77
C THR A 112 -23.50 14.59 -10.68
N LYS A 113 -23.58 13.79 -9.61
CA LYS A 113 -22.63 12.70 -9.32
C LYS A 113 -23.05 11.36 -9.92
N LYS A 114 -22.06 10.55 -10.27
CA LYS A 114 -22.20 9.10 -10.50
C LYS A 114 -21.66 8.34 -9.30
N VAL A 115 -22.55 7.60 -8.64
CA VAL A 115 -22.26 6.88 -7.41
C VAL A 115 -22.26 5.38 -7.71
N LEU A 116 -21.24 4.67 -7.25
CA LEU A 116 -21.28 3.21 -7.15
C LEU A 116 -21.60 2.81 -5.72
N LEU A 117 -22.70 2.09 -5.52
CA LEU A 117 -23.13 1.52 -4.25
C LEU A 117 -22.91 0.00 -4.27
N ILE A 118 -22.02 -0.47 -3.41
CA ILE A 118 -21.73 -1.89 -3.22
C ILE A 118 -22.28 -2.32 -1.86
N HIS A 119 -23.27 -3.20 -1.88
CA HIS A 119 -23.81 -3.79 -0.67
C HIS A 119 -22.92 -4.95 -0.21
N ALA A 120 -22.31 -4.86 0.97
CA ALA A 120 -21.46 -5.94 1.49
C ALA A 120 -22.22 -7.20 1.93
N GLY A 121 -23.55 -7.13 1.96
CA GLY A 121 -24.42 -8.23 2.37
C GLY A 121 -24.50 -8.44 3.89
N GLY A 122 -25.06 -9.58 4.28
CA GLY A 122 -25.27 -9.95 5.69
C GLY A 122 -24.07 -10.64 6.34
N TRP A 123 -24.33 -11.43 7.38
CA TRP A 123 -23.34 -12.14 8.22
C TRP A 123 -22.50 -13.23 7.52
N SER A 124 -22.61 -13.41 6.20
CA SER A 124 -21.87 -14.44 5.43
C SER A 124 -21.92 -15.86 5.99
N GLN A 125 -23.04 -16.26 6.60
CA GLN A 125 -23.22 -17.59 7.24
C GLN A 125 -23.06 -18.80 6.30
N ARG A 126 -22.94 -18.61 4.98
CA ARG A 126 -22.67 -19.71 4.04
C ARG A 126 -21.23 -19.74 3.53
N LEU A 127 -20.43 -18.74 3.94
CA LEU A 127 -19.01 -18.59 3.64
C LEU A 127 -18.31 -18.04 4.89
N PRO A 128 -18.06 -18.89 5.91
CA PRO A 128 -17.52 -18.49 7.21
C PRO A 128 -16.24 -17.63 7.15
N SER A 129 -15.33 -17.90 6.21
CA SER A 129 -14.08 -17.13 6.04
C SER A 129 -14.30 -15.64 5.77
N ALA A 130 -15.49 -15.26 5.28
CA ALA A 130 -15.87 -13.88 5.00
C ALA A 130 -16.73 -13.24 6.11
N SER A 131 -17.02 -13.95 7.21
CA SER A 131 -17.97 -13.46 8.24
C SER A 131 -17.37 -12.39 9.16
N VAL A 132 -16.05 -12.36 9.34
CA VAL A 132 -15.37 -11.38 10.19
C VAL A 132 -15.14 -10.07 9.43
N LEU A 133 -14.46 -10.13 8.28
CA LEU A 133 -14.03 -8.97 7.51
C LEU A 133 -14.91 -8.65 6.31
N GLY A 134 -15.99 -9.40 6.06
CA GLY A 134 -16.86 -9.20 4.91
C GLY A 134 -16.31 -9.79 3.61
N LYS A 135 -17.20 -9.95 2.61
CA LYS A 135 -16.85 -10.51 1.30
C LYS A 135 -16.11 -9.54 0.39
N LEU A 136 -16.34 -8.25 0.61
CA LEU A 136 -15.84 -7.19 -0.26
C LEU A 136 -14.30 -7.06 -0.26
N PHE A 137 -13.63 -7.52 0.80
CA PHE A 137 -12.16 -7.53 0.89
C PHE A 137 -11.61 -8.96 0.95
N MET A 138 -12.34 -9.92 0.36
CA MET A 138 -11.79 -11.25 0.14
C MET A 138 -10.72 -11.19 -0.96
N PRO A 139 -9.52 -11.76 -0.73
CA PRO A 139 -8.46 -11.77 -1.72
C PRO A 139 -8.88 -12.61 -2.93
N LEU A 140 -8.47 -12.20 -4.12
CA LEU A 140 -8.74 -12.92 -5.36
C LEU A 140 -7.44 -13.15 -6.14
N PRO A 141 -7.24 -14.34 -6.72
CA PRO A 141 -5.96 -14.70 -7.33
C PRO A 141 -5.85 -14.19 -8.78
N VAL A 142 -5.97 -12.87 -8.95
CA VAL A 142 -5.96 -12.21 -10.27
C VAL A 142 -4.53 -12.18 -10.83
N GLY A 143 -4.33 -12.68 -12.04
CA GLY A 143 -3.01 -12.91 -12.65
C GLY A 143 -2.31 -11.69 -13.25
N PHE A 144 -2.80 -10.48 -13.00
CA PHE A 144 -2.32 -9.23 -13.63
C PHE A 144 -1.29 -8.45 -12.79
N GLY A 145 -0.81 -9.03 -11.68
CA GLY A 145 0.09 -8.35 -10.75
C GLY A 145 -0.66 -7.39 -9.80
N GLY A 146 -0.06 -7.09 -8.65
CA GLY A 146 -0.68 -6.30 -7.58
C GLY A 146 -1.57 -7.12 -6.63
N ASP A 147 -1.94 -6.53 -5.50
CA ASP A 147 -2.84 -7.15 -4.52
C ASP A 147 -4.30 -6.83 -4.92
N TRP A 148 -5.05 -7.87 -5.32
CA TRP A 148 -6.44 -7.78 -5.77
C TRP A 148 -7.39 -8.41 -4.76
N ASP A 149 -8.52 -7.76 -4.54
CA ASP A 149 -9.65 -8.32 -3.82
C ASP A 149 -10.98 -8.06 -4.55
N MET A 150 -12.07 -8.47 -3.92
CA MET A 150 -13.40 -8.31 -4.48
C MET A 150 -13.77 -6.84 -4.74
N LEU A 151 -13.30 -5.88 -3.93
CA LEU A 151 -13.52 -4.46 -4.16
C LEU A 151 -12.90 -4.03 -5.49
N ASP A 152 -11.65 -4.43 -5.74
CA ASP A 152 -10.95 -4.11 -7.00
C ASP A 152 -11.70 -4.66 -8.22
N LEU A 153 -12.20 -5.91 -8.14
CA LEU A 153 -13.02 -6.46 -9.22
C LEU A 153 -14.30 -5.67 -9.43
N LYS A 154 -15.06 -5.34 -8.38
CA LYS A 154 -16.31 -4.58 -8.53
C LYS A 154 -16.06 -3.16 -9.07
N LEU A 155 -14.98 -2.51 -8.65
CA LEU A 155 -14.60 -1.21 -9.21
C LEU A 155 -14.25 -1.30 -10.71
N SER A 156 -13.52 -2.33 -11.12
CA SER A 156 -13.12 -2.54 -12.51
C SER A 156 -14.30 -2.94 -13.41
N MET A 157 -15.16 -3.84 -12.95
CA MET A 157 -16.21 -4.46 -13.75
C MET A 157 -17.22 -3.45 -14.30
N TYR A 158 -17.50 -2.39 -13.56
CA TYR A 158 -18.56 -1.45 -13.93
C TYR A 158 -18.08 -0.17 -14.63
N LEU A 159 -16.77 -0.03 -14.86
CA LEU A 159 -16.23 1.09 -15.66
C LEU A 159 -16.92 1.26 -17.02
N PRO A 160 -17.21 0.19 -17.79
CA PRO A 160 -17.81 0.32 -19.12
C PRO A 160 -19.21 0.94 -19.11
N PHE A 161 -19.92 0.92 -17.97
CA PHE A 161 -21.27 1.47 -17.85
C PHE A 161 -21.28 2.96 -17.50
N ILE A 162 -20.18 3.51 -16.95
CA ILE A 162 -20.11 4.93 -16.58
C ILE A 162 -20.53 5.85 -17.74
N PRO A 163 -20.06 5.67 -19.00
CA PRO A 163 -20.49 6.52 -20.11
C PRO A 163 -21.97 6.39 -20.48
N LEU A 164 -22.61 5.25 -20.19
CA LEU A 164 -24.01 4.95 -20.52
C LEU A 164 -25.00 5.52 -19.50
N MET A 165 -24.51 5.89 -18.32
CA MET A 165 -25.32 6.39 -17.22
C MET A 165 -25.46 7.91 -17.23
N GLN A 166 -26.67 8.39 -16.90
CA GLN A 166 -26.87 9.74 -16.36
C GLN A 166 -26.37 9.80 -14.89
N PRO A 167 -26.17 10.99 -14.30
CA PRO A 167 -25.97 11.10 -12.85
C PRO A 167 -27.02 10.29 -12.08
N GLY A 168 -26.55 9.50 -11.11
CA GLY A 168 -27.36 8.44 -10.51
C GLY A 168 -26.53 7.49 -9.66
N ILE A 169 -27.16 6.42 -9.20
CA ILE A 169 -26.58 5.42 -8.30
C ILE A 169 -26.62 4.04 -9.00
N PHE A 170 -25.44 3.48 -9.27
CA PHE A 170 -25.27 2.09 -9.68
C PHE A 170 -25.23 1.21 -8.43
N VAL A 171 -26.03 0.14 -8.38
CA VAL A 171 -26.22 -0.73 -7.22
C VAL A 171 -25.82 -2.15 -7.58
N THR A 172 -24.98 -2.75 -6.74
CA THR A 172 -24.49 -4.13 -6.87
C THR A 172 -24.35 -4.80 -5.51
N ALA A 173 -24.43 -6.13 -5.48
CA ALA A 173 -23.99 -6.93 -4.34
C ALA A 173 -22.46 -7.07 -4.32
N SER A 174 -21.89 -7.50 -3.19
CA SER A 174 -20.46 -7.77 -3.06
C SER A 174 -20.07 -9.21 -3.37
N ASP A 175 -21.03 -10.09 -3.63
CA ASP A 175 -20.83 -11.54 -3.73
C ASP A 175 -21.20 -12.13 -5.08
N ASP A 176 -21.17 -11.31 -6.11
CA ASP A 176 -21.38 -11.70 -7.50
C ASP A 176 -20.36 -11.06 -8.44
N LEU A 177 -20.17 -11.74 -9.58
CA LEU A 177 -19.28 -11.36 -10.66
C LEU A 177 -20.01 -11.48 -12.00
N GLU A 178 -19.84 -10.45 -12.83
CA GLU A 178 -20.40 -10.40 -14.18
C GLU A 178 -19.30 -10.49 -15.22
N LEU A 179 -19.28 -11.58 -15.99
CA LEU A 179 -18.49 -11.66 -17.21
C LEU A 179 -19.38 -11.19 -18.36
N PHE A 180 -18.92 -10.23 -19.15
CA PHE A 180 -19.68 -9.73 -20.28
C PHE A 180 -18.77 -9.20 -21.39
N VAL A 181 -19.36 -8.91 -22.55
CA VAL A 181 -18.71 -8.16 -23.63
C VAL A 181 -19.52 -6.90 -23.90
N LEU A 182 -18.84 -5.75 -23.95
CA LEU A 182 -19.40 -4.47 -24.36
C LEU A 182 -18.35 -3.71 -25.17
N ASP A 183 -18.69 -3.21 -26.35
CA ASP A 183 -17.71 -2.46 -27.15
C ASP A 183 -17.19 -1.24 -26.37
N SER A 184 -15.91 -0.89 -26.59
CA SER A 184 -15.24 0.24 -25.94
C SER A 184 -14.62 1.16 -26.99
N PRO A 185 -15.22 2.33 -27.30
CA PRO A 185 -16.42 2.91 -26.67
C PRO A 185 -17.71 2.15 -27.03
N PRO A 186 -18.78 2.29 -26.22
CA PRO A 186 -20.06 1.67 -26.54
C PRO A 186 -20.59 2.09 -27.92
N PRO A 187 -21.39 1.26 -28.60
CA PRO A 187 -21.96 1.59 -29.89
C PRO A 187 -22.79 2.87 -29.85
N ALA A 188 -22.82 3.62 -30.96
CA ALA A 188 -23.49 4.93 -31.03
C ALA A 188 -25.00 4.88 -30.74
N HIS A 189 -25.65 3.72 -30.86
CA HIS A 189 -27.06 3.55 -30.49
C HIS A 189 -27.30 3.45 -28.98
N LEU A 190 -26.26 3.17 -28.18
CA LEU A 190 -26.32 3.16 -26.72
C LEU A 190 -25.94 4.55 -26.18
N THR A 191 -26.90 5.49 -26.20
CA THR A 191 -26.63 6.91 -25.89
C THR A 191 -26.73 7.25 -24.40
N SER A 192 -27.87 6.96 -23.75
CA SER A 192 -28.04 6.88 -22.29
C SER A 192 -29.50 6.58 -21.96
N ALA A 193 -29.75 5.97 -20.81
CA ALA A 193 -31.09 5.61 -20.32
C ALA A 193 -31.43 6.38 -19.03
N SER A 194 -32.68 6.84 -18.91
CA SER A 194 -33.20 7.57 -17.72
C SER A 194 -34.20 6.72 -16.94
N GLY A 195 -34.40 7.04 -15.66
CA GLY A 195 -35.25 6.28 -14.75
C GLY A 195 -34.50 5.14 -14.07
N PHE A 196 -35.01 3.91 -14.21
CA PHE A 196 -34.41 2.71 -13.64
C PHE A 196 -33.91 1.80 -14.76
N VAL A 197 -32.67 1.34 -14.65
CA VAL A 197 -32.05 0.50 -15.68
C VAL A 197 -31.39 -0.71 -15.05
N ALA A 198 -31.83 -1.90 -15.42
CA ALA A 198 -31.25 -3.15 -14.96
C ALA A 198 -30.33 -3.79 -16.01
N LEU A 199 -29.31 -4.49 -15.57
CA LEU A 199 -28.53 -5.40 -16.43
C LEU A 199 -29.32 -6.68 -16.64
N GLY A 200 -29.44 -7.11 -17.91
CA GLY A 200 -30.20 -8.29 -18.30
C GLY A 200 -29.33 -9.35 -18.97
N HIS A 201 -29.41 -10.58 -18.46
CA HIS A 201 -28.59 -11.71 -18.92
C HIS A 201 -29.46 -12.82 -19.54
N PRO A 202 -29.07 -13.39 -20.69
CA PRO A 202 -29.74 -14.58 -21.21
C PRO A 202 -29.46 -15.78 -20.30
N SER A 203 -30.53 -16.35 -19.74
CA SER A 203 -30.48 -17.40 -18.73
C SER A 203 -31.42 -18.55 -19.05
N SER A 204 -31.08 -19.74 -18.57
CA SER A 204 -31.99 -20.89 -18.66
C SER A 204 -33.24 -20.66 -17.80
N LEU A 205 -34.34 -21.34 -18.14
CA LEU A 205 -35.56 -21.30 -17.33
C LEU A 205 -35.32 -21.73 -15.87
N HIS A 206 -34.34 -22.63 -15.64
CA HIS A 206 -34.00 -23.06 -14.29
C HIS A 206 -33.33 -21.95 -13.48
N ILE A 207 -32.38 -21.22 -14.07
CA ILE A 207 -31.77 -20.03 -13.44
C ILE A 207 -32.84 -18.97 -13.12
N GLY A 208 -33.82 -18.81 -14.01
CA GLY A 208 -34.96 -17.91 -13.78
C GLY A 208 -35.76 -18.21 -12.51
N THR A 209 -35.78 -19.46 -12.03
CA THR A 209 -36.50 -19.80 -10.78
C THR A 209 -35.80 -19.30 -9.51
N THR A 210 -34.54 -18.90 -9.61
CA THR A 210 -33.74 -18.44 -8.49
C THR A 210 -33.40 -16.94 -8.55
N HIS A 211 -33.75 -16.26 -9.65
CA HIS A 211 -33.44 -14.85 -9.92
C HIS A 211 -34.69 -14.03 -10.27
N GLY A 212 -34.55 -12.72 -10.37
CA GLY A 212 -35.52 -11.85 -11.01
C GLY A 212 -35.57 -12.12 -12.52
N VAL A 213 -36.74 -11.99 -13.13
CA VAL A 213 -36.95 -12.25 -14.56
C VAL A 213 -37.72 -11.10 -15.19
N PHE A 214 -37.17 -10.53 -16.26
CA PHE A 214 -37.76 -9.40 -16.98
C PHE A 214 -38.70 -9.85 -18.10
N VAL A 215 -39.83 -9.15 -18.22
CA VAL A 215 -40.73 -9.23 -19.38
C VAL A 215 -40.40 -8.04 -20.29
N CYS A 216 -39.71 -8.30 -21.40
CA CYS A 216 -39.28 -7.29 -22.37
C CYS A 216 -40.02 -7.44 -23.71
N GLU A 217 -40.04 -6.38 -24.53
CA GLU A 217 -40.63 -6.43 -25.87
C GLU A 217 -39.89 -7.45 -26.78
N ARG A 218 -40.66 -8.26 -27.53
CA ARG A 218 -40.21 -9.51 -28.21
C ARG A 218 -39.17 -9.36 -29.34
N SER A 219 -38.66 -8.16 -29.58
CA SER A 219 -37.74 -7.85 -30.68
C SER A 219 -36.29 -7.86 -30.19
N VAL A 220 -35.75 -9.03 -29.83
CA VAL A 220 -34.33 -9.15 -29.50
C VAL A 220 -33.63 -9.91 -30.63
N THR A 221 -32.92 -9.19 -31.50
CA THR A 221 -31.91 -9.81 -32.35
C THR A 221 -30.72 -10.16 -31.46
N ASN A 222 -30.49 -11.45 -31.22
CA ASN A 222 -29.56 -12.03 -30.23
C ASN A 222 -28.05 -11.75 -30.43
N GLN A 223 -27.65 -10.70 -31.16
CA GLN A 223 -26.25 -10.51 -31.56
C GLN A 223 -25.55 -9.30 -30.92
N GLU A 224 -26.28 -8.26 -30.47
CA GLU A 224 -25.66 -7.04 -29.96
C GLU A 224 -26.32 -6.50 -28.67
N PRO A 225 -25.57 -5.82 -27.77
CA PRO A 225 -26.13 -5.15 -26.60
C PRO A 225 -27.14 -4.07 -26.97
N ALA A 226 -28.27 -4.02 -26.24
CA ALA A 226 -29.37 -3.10 -26.51
C ALA A 226 -30.16 -2.72 -25.23
N PHE A 227 -30.74 -1.52 -25.20
CA PHE A 227 -31.74 -1.15 -24.19
C PHE A 227 -33.12 -1.67 -24.61
N LEU A 228 -33.73 -2.51 -23.78
CA LEU A 228 -35.06 -3.06 -23.96
C LEU A 228 -36.05 -2.39 -23.00
N SER A 229 -37.25 -2.07 -23.46
CA SER A 229 -38.33 -1.66 -22.56
C SER A 229 -38.84 -2.88 -21.80
N CYS A 230 -38.84 -2.81 -20.47
CA CYS A 230 -39.39 -3.86 -19.64
C CYS A 230 -40.78 -3.43 -19.13
N SER A 231 -41.76 -4.32 -19.28
CA SER A 231 -43.12 -4.02 -18.83
C SER A 231 -43.42 -4.53 -17.42
N LYS A 232 -42.72 -5.60 -17.00
CA LYS A 232 -42.94 -6.26 -15.70
C LYS A 232 -41.72 -7.04 -15.25
N VAL A 233 -41.51 -7.10 -13.94
CA VAL A 233 -40.46 -7.91 -13.29
C VAL A 233 -41.08 -8.98 -12.41
N PHE A 234 -40.66 -10.23 -12.62
CA PHE A 234 -40.93 -11.35 -11.70
C PHE A 234 -39.77 -11.52 -10.73
N GLN A 235 -40.04 -11.97 -9.50
CA GLN A 235 -39.01 -12.29 -8.51
C GLN A 235 -39.08 -13.77 -8.15
N LYS A 236 -38.07 -14.54 -8.56
CA LYS A 236 -37.97 -16.00 -8.34
C LYS A 236 -39.25 -16.75 -8.77
N PRO A 237 -39.76 -16.53 -10.00
CA PRO A 237 -40.99 -17.13 -10.48
C PRO A 237 -40.89 -18.64 -10.70
N SER A 238 -42.02 -19.34 -10.73
CA SER A 238 -42.08 -20.69 -11.29
C SER A 238 -41.93 -20.67 -12.81
N ILE A 239 -41.59 -21.81 -13.41
CA ILE A 239 -41.49 -21.94 -14.88
C ILE A 239 -42.84 -21.67 -15.54
N GLU A 240 -43.95 -22.06 -14.91
CA GLU A 240 -45.31 -21.76 -15.37
C GLU A 240 -45.58 -20.26 -15.34
N GLU A 241 -45.24 -19.57 -14.24
CA GLU A 241 -45.39 -18.11 -14.13
C GLU A 241 -44.59 -17.37 -15.22
N MET A 242 -43.38 -17.84 -15.54
CA MET A 242 -42.58 -17.27 -16.63
C MET A 242 -43.25 -17.43 -18.01
N LYS A 243 -43.83 -18.61 -18.28
CA LYS A 243 -44.52 -18.91 -19.54
C LYS A 243 -45.81 -18.10 -19.70
N GLU A 244 -46.66 -18.13 -18.68
CA GLU A 244 -47.95 -17.41 -18.66
C GLU A 244 -47.73 -15.89 -18.68
N GLY A 245 -46.68 -15.41 -18.03
CA GLY A 245 -46.29 -14.01 -17.98
C GLY A 245 -45.60 -13.49 -19.24
N GLY A 246 -45.36 -14.34 -20.24
CA GLY A 246 -44.72 -13.95 -21.50
C GLY A 246 -43.24 -13.59 -21.38
N ALA A 247 -42.55 -14.06 -20.33
CA ALA A 247 -41.12 -13.79 -20.10
C ALA A 247 -40.20 -14.69 -20.94
N VAL A 248 -40.72 -15.82 -21.42
CA VAL A 248 -39.95 -16.81 -22.17
C VAL A 248 -39.73 -16.34 -23.61
N LEU A 249 -38.47 -16.36 -24.05
CA LEU A 249 -38.04 -16.03 -25.39
C LEU A 249 -37.78 -17.31 -26.20
N ASP A 250 -38.38 -17.40 -27.39
CA ASP A 250 -38.09 -18.44 -28.38
C ASP A 250 -36.98 -17.94 -29.30
N VAL A 251 -35.81 -18.59 -29.27
CA VAL A 251 -34.67 -18.18 -30.11
C VAL A 251 -34.82 -18.80 -31.51
N SER A 252 -35.61 -18.21 -32.40
CA SER A 252 -35.64 -18.67 -33.80
C SER A 252 -34.34 -18.29 -34.51
N SER A 253 -33.60 -19.27 -35.03
CA SER A 253 -32.67 -19.05 -36.14
C SER A 253 -33.45 -18.57 -37.36
N GLU A 254 -32.85 -17.70 -38.17
CA GLU A 254 -33.47 -17.05 -39.33
C GLU A 254 -34.41 -17.95 -40.17
N PRO A 255 -35.48 -17.38 -40.76
CA PRO A 255 -36.32 -18.11 -41.69
C PRO A 255 -35.54 -18.38 -43.00
N GLY A 256 -34.88 -19.55 -43.11
CA GLY A 256 -34.25 -19.96 -44.37
C GLY A 256 -33.23 -21.10 -44.37
N GLY A 257 -32.79 -21.63 -43.21
CA GLY A 257 -31.83 -22.74 -43.16
C GLY A 257 -32.47 -24.10 -42.87
N GLU A 258 -32.33 -25.07 -43.77
CA GLU A 258 -32.93 -26.43 -43.67
C GLU A 258 -32.35 -27.34 -42.56
N ASP A 259 -31.53 -26.82 -41.64
CA ASP A 259 -31.08 -27.54 -40.44
C ASP A 259 -31.31 -26.69 -39.17
N SER A 260 -32.57 -26.45 -38.82
CA SER A 260 -32.92 -25.76 -37.58
C SER A 260 -32.92 -26.73 -36.39
N ALA A 261 -31.76 -26.89 -35.73
CA ALA A 261 -31.74 -27.39 -34.36
C ALA A 261 -32.56 -26.42 -33.50
N ARG A 262 -33.71 -26.87 -32.94
CA ARG A 262 -34.52 -26.06 -32.03
C ARG A 262 -33.63 -25.58 -30.88
N SER A 263 -33.42 -24.27 -30.78
CA SER A 263 -32.74 -23.66 -29.64
C SER A 263 -33.59 -23.84 -28.38
N GLU A 264 -32.93 -23.94 -27.23
CA GLU A 264 -33.63 -24.04 -25.95
C GLU A 264 -34.26 -22.68 -25.56
N PRO A 265 -35.48 -22.68 -24.98
CA PRO A 265 -36.13 -21.45 -24.51
C PRO A 265 -35.32 -20.81 -23.37
N CYS A 266 -35.19 -19.49 -23.41
CA CYS A 266 -34.47 -18.72 -22.39
C CYS A 266 -35.32 -17.59 -21.79
N VAL A 267 -34.80 -16.98 -20.73
CA VAL A 267 -35.36 -15.79 -20.08
C VAL A 267 -34.26 -14.75 -19.89
N ILE A 268 -34.65 -13.50 -19.62
CA ILE A 268 -33.70 -12.44 -19.24
C ILE A 268 -33.71 -12.30 -17.72
N SER A 269 -32.62 -12.67 -17.06
CA SER A 269 -32.47 -12.57 -15.60
C SER A 269 -31.74 -11.31 -15.16
N ASP A 270 -31.97 -10.88 -13.92
CA ASP A 270 -31.33 -9.73 -13.28
C ASP A 270 -29.95 -10.02 -12.67
N SER A 271 -29.19 -8.95 -12.39
CA SER A 271 -27.90 -8.99 -11.67
C SER A 271 -27.62 -7.70 -10.89
N ALA A 272 -27.34 -6.61 -11.59
CA ALA A 272 -27.09 -5.28 -11.06
C ALA A 272 -27.95 -4.26 -11.81
N TYR A 273 -28.07 -3.05 -11.25
CA TYR A 273 -28.89 -2.01 -11.85
C TYR A 273 -28.35 -0.64 -11.50
N TRP A 274 -28.80 0.38 -12.21
CA TRP A 274 -28.67 1.76 -11.76
C TRP A 274 -29.99 2.49 -11.81
N MET A 275 -30.08 3.51 -10.98
CA MET A 275 -31.20 4.43 -10.93
C MET A 275 -30.71 5.86 -11.09
N ASP A 276 -31.42 6.66 -11.87
CA ASP A 276 -31.13 8.08 -11.95
C ASP A 276 -31.45 8.80 -10.63
N MET A 277 -30.98 10.04 -10.52
CA MET A 277 -31.19 10.83 -9.30
C MET A 277 -32.67 11.07 -8.99
N ASN A 278 -33.57 11.14 -9.97
CA ASN A 278 -35.00 11.34 -9.69
C ASN A 278 -35.60 10.14 -8.98
N VAL A 279 -35.22 8.92 -9.37
CA VAL A 279 -35.65 7.69 -8.69
C VAL A 279 -35.02 7.59 -7.30
N ALA A 280 -33.75 7.95 -7.15
CA ALA A 280 -33.08 8.01 -5.85
C ALA A 280 -33.79 8.99 -4.88
N GLU A 281 -34.23 10.15 -5.37
CA GLU A 281 -35.01 11.12 -4.57
C GLU A 281 -36.39 10.58 -4.15
N LYS A 282 -37.07 9.79 -4.99
CA LYS A 282 -38.32 9.12 -4.59
C LYS A 282 -38.10 8.16 -3.43
N LEU A 283 -37.04 7.35 -3.48
CA LEU A 283 -36.66 6.44 -2.39
C LEU A 283 -36.22 7.21 -1.14
N PHE A 284 -35.53 8.33 -1.28
CA PHE A 284 -35.20 9.19 -0.15
C PHE A 284 -36.44 9.84 0.46
N GLY A 285 -37.42 10.24 -0.35
CA GLY A 285 -38.73 10.70 0.09
C GLY A 285 -39.50 9.63 0.88
N PHE A 286 -39.45 8.37 0.43
CA PHE A 286 -39.96 7.22 1.18
C PHE A 286 -39.27 7.12 2.55
N TYR A 287 -37.93 7.14 2.57
CA TYR A 287 -37.16 7.09 3.82
C TYR A 287 -37.52 8.22 4.78
N ARG A 288 -37.60 9.46 4.29
CA ARG A 288 -37.98 10.61 5.12
C ARG A 288 -39.37 10.49 5.74
N LYS A 289 -40.28 9.78 5.07
CA LYS A 289 -41.66 9.59 5.53
C LYS A 289 -41.80 8.42 6.51
N TYR A 290 -41.10 7.32 6.26
CA TYR A 290 -41.33 6.05 6.98
C TYR A 290 -40.14 5.58 7.84
N GLY A 291 -38.96 6.18 7.69
CA GLY A 291 -37.72 5.74 8.32
C GLY A 291 -37.20 4.41 7.74
N VAL A 292 -36.24 3.78 8.43
CA VAL A 292 -35.79 2.43 8.12
C VAL A 292 -36.86 1.42 8.57
N PRO A 293 -37.41 0.59 7.67
CA PRO A 293 -38.42 -0.39 8.05
C PRO A 293 -37.91 -1.43 9.07
N GLU A 294 -38.80 -1.93 9.92
CA GLU A 294 -38.52 -3.00 10.90
C GLU A 294 -38.48 -4.41 10.27
N VAL A 295 -38.34 -4.50 8.95
CA VAL A 295 -38.36 -5.73 8.16
C VAL A 295 -37.22 -5.72 7.15
N GLU A 296 -36.80 -6.91 6.72
CA GLU A 296 -35.76 -7.04 5.70
C GLU A 296 -36.32 -6.63 4.32
N VAL A 297 -35.83 -5.52 3.78
CA VAL A 297 -36.19 -5.02 2.45
C VAL A 297 -35.15 -5.48 1.43
N ASP A 298 -35.60 -6.11 0.35
CA ASP A 298 -34.77 -6.61 -0.74
C ASP A 298 -34.75 -5.61 -1.90
N CYS A 299 -33.56 -5.16 -2.32
CA CYS A 299 -33.42 -4.22 -3.44
C CYS A 299 -34.10 -4.74 -4.71
N TYR A 300 -33.86 -6.00 -5.05
CA TYR A 300 -34.36 -6.60 -6.29
C TYR A 300 -35.84 -6.92 -6.17
N GLY A 301 -36.22 -7.65 -5.12
CA GLY A 301 -37.59 -8.11 -4.90
C GLY A 301 -38.59 -7.05 -4.47
N ASP A 302 -38.16 -5.93 -3.89
CA ASP A 302 -39.08 -4.90 -3.40
C ASP A 302 -38.96 -3.56 -4.14
N PHE A 303 -37.81 -3.19 -4.72
CA PHE A 303 -37.71 -1.98 -5.56
C PHE A 303 -38.06 -2.25 -7.02
N MET A 304 -37.73 -3.41 -7.60
CA MET A 304 -37.96 -3.64 -9.03
C MET A 304 -39.38 -4.06 -9.39
N ARG A 305 -40.09 -4.77 -8.50
CA ARG A 305 -41.44 -5.29 -8.77
C ARG A 305 -42.52 -4.21 -8.95
N PRO A 306 -42.44 -3.05 -8.25
CA PRO A 306 -43.28 -1.91 -8.56
C PRO A 306 -43.07 -1.29 -9.94
N LEU A 307 -41.94 -1.55 -10.61
CA LEU A 307 -41.57 -0.83 -11.82
C LEU A 307 -42.26 -1.42 -13.06
N GLY A 308 -42.41 -0.57 -14.07
CA GLY A 308 -42.95 -0.95 -15.37
C GLY A 308 -44.46 -0.83 -15.48
N LYS A 309 -44.93 -0.63 -16.71
CA LYS A 309 -46.35 -0.34 -17.03
C LYS A 309 -47.34 -1.45 -16.64
N ASP A 310 -46.86 -2.69 -16.54
CA ASP A 310 -47.67 -3.88 -16.23
C ASP A 310 -47.34 -4.45 -14.82
N ALA A 311 -46.78 -3.61 -13.92
CA ALA A 311 -46.53 -3.97 -12.53
C ALA A 311 -47.82 -4.46 -11.85
N ASP A 312 -47.75 -5.56 -11.11
CA ASP A 312 -48.91 -6.25 -10.54
C ASP A 312 -48.82 -6.29 -9.01
N GLU A 313 -49.87 -5.88 -8.32
CA GLU A 313 -49.94 -5.82 -6.86
C GLU A 313 -50.16 -7.19 -6.17
N LYS A 314 -50.48 -8.25 -6.92
CA LYS A 314 -50.80 -9.59 -6.35
C LYS A 314 -49.78 -10.11 -5.35
N TYR A 315 -48.50 -9.71 -5.47
CA TYR A 315 -47.46 -10.14 -4.53
C TYR A 315 -47.57 -9.48 -3.15
N ILE A 316 -48.10 -8.27 -3.10
CA ILE A 316 -48.38 -7.55 -1.87
C ILE A 316 -49.46 -8.32 -1.11
N GLU A 317 -50.53 -8.71 -1.81
CA GLU A 317 -51.63 -9.50 -1.24
C GLU A 317 -51.17 -10.87 -0.72
N LYS A 318 -50.30 -11.55 -1.48
CA LYS A 318 -49.69 -12.84 -1.08
C LYS A 318 -48.69 -12.72 0.08
N THR A 319 -48.26 -11.52 0.46
CA THR A 319 -47.29 -11.32 1.55
C THR A 319 -47.95 -11.61 2.89
N LYS A 320 -47.48 -12.65 3.60
CA LYS A 320 -48.06 -13.08 4.90
C LYS A 320 -47.77 -12.12 6.05
N ASP A 321 -46.54 -11.58 6.09
CA ASP A 321 -46.12 -10.64 7.13
C ASP A 321 -46.79 -9.27 6.93
N GLN A 322 -47.53 -8.80 7.95
CA GLN A 322 -48.30 -7.57 7.86
C GLN A 322 -47.44 -6.30 7.79
N LYS A 323 -46.27 -6.30 8.48
CA LYS A 323 -45.33 -5.18 8.41
C LYS A 323 -44.74 -5.10 7.00
N MET A 324 -44.27 -6.23 6.47
CA MET A 324 -43.73 -6.31 5.12
C MET A 324 -44.76 -5.95 4.05
N ARG A 325 -46.03 -6.38 4.22
CA ARG A 325 -47.11 -6.00 3.32
C ARG A 325 -47.31 -4.48 3.26
N SER A 326 -47.22 -3.81 4.42
CA SER A 326 -47.37 -2.35 4.52
C SER A 326 -46.22 -1.62 3.85
N VAL A 327 -44.99 -2.10 4.04
CA VAL A 327 -43.78 -1.56 3.37
C VAL A 327 -43.89 -1.74 1.85
N ARG A 328 -44.22 -2.95 1.37
CA ARG A 328 -44.39 -3.24 -0.07
C ARG A 328 -45.46 -2.37 -0.72
N ARG A 329 -46.58 -2.13 -0.04
CA ARG A 329 -47.63 -1.21 -0.50
C ARG A 329 -47.10 0.20 -0.67
N ALA A 330 -46.43 0.74 0.36
CA ALA A 330 -45.88 2.09 0.30
C ALA A 330 -44.76 2.23 -0.75
N LEU A 331 -43.94 1.20 -0.95
CA LEU A 331 -42.94 1.16 -2.02
C LEU A 331 -43.60 1.10 -3.41
N PHE A 332 -44.65 0.30 -3.55
CA PHE A 332 -45.44 0.23 -4.78
C PHE A 332 -45.99 1.62 -5.13
N ASP A 333 -46.69 2.28 -4.20
CA ASP A 333 -47.23 3.63 -4.40
C ASP A 333 -46.14 4.68 -4.74
N THR A 334 -44.90 4.45 -4.29
CA THR A 334 -43.76 5.36 -4.54
C THR A 334 -43.17 5.16 -5.95
N LEU A 335 -43.14 3.92 -6.44
CA LEU A 335 -42.36 3.51 -7.62
C LEU A 335 -43.21 3.08 -8.83
N HIS A 336 -44.52 2.86 -8.65
CA HIS A 336 -45.49 2.30 -9.61
C HIS A 336 -45.50 2.92 -11.03
N ASP A 337 -45.03 4.15 -11.20
CA ASP A 337 -44.98 4.85 -12.50
C ASP A 337 -43.55 5.04 -13.03
N VAL A 338 -42.55 4.44 -12.40
CA VAL A 338 -41.16 4.56 -12.84
C VAL A 338 -40.90 3.59 -13.99
N PRO A 339 -40.46 4.08 -15.17
CA PRO A 339 -40.11 3.20 -16.27
C PRO A 339 -38.86 2.40 -15.92
N ILE A 340 -38.86 1.12 -16.32
CA ILE A 340 -37.70 0.24 -16.25
C ILE A 340 -37.22 -0.11 -17.66
N GLN A 341 -35.94 0.11 -17.90
CA GLN A 341 -35.23 -0.37 -19.07
C GLN A 341 -34.27 -1.49 -18.67
N VAL A 342 -33.98 -2.39 -19.61
CA VAL A 342 -33.04 -3.49 -19.40
C VAL A 342 -31.92 -3.32 -20.42
N LEU A 343 -30.69 -3.10 -19.95
CA LEU A 343 -29.50 -3.23 -20.79
C LEU A 343 -29.23 -4.72 -20.99
N PHE A 344 -29.70 -5.24 -22.11
CA PHE A 344 -29.51 -6.64 -22.48
C PHE A 344 -28.07 -6.88 -22.93
N LEU A 345 -27.41 -7.84 -22.29
CA LEU A 345 -26.03 -8.22 -22.58
C LEU A 345 -26.02 -9.65 -23.15
N PRO A 346 -26.03 -9.83 -24.49
CA PRO A 346 -26.19 -11.15 -25.11
C PRO A 346 -25.03 -12.10 -24.84
N GLN A 347 -23.80 -11.57 -24.71
CA GLN A 347 -22.61 -12.33 -24.31
C GLN A 347 -22.28 -12.00 -22.87
N SER A 348 -23.01 -12.59 -21.93
CA SER A 348 -22.78 -12.37 -20.51
C SER A 348 -23.06 -13.61 -19.68
N ARG A 349 -22.45 -13.66 -18.49
CA ARG A 349 -22.57 -14.74 -17.52
C ARG A 349 -22.47 -14.16 -16.11
N PHE A 350 -23.40 -14.58 -15.26
CA PHE A 350 -23.47 -14.21 -13.85
C PHE A 350 -22.90 -15.33 -12.99
N ILE A 351 -21.98 -15.00 -12.08
CA ILE A 351 -21.32 -15.95 -11.19
C ILE A 351 -21.54 -15.47 -9.75
N HIS A 352 -22.15 -16.31 -8.93
CA HIS A 352 -22.42 -16.03 -7.53
C HIS A 352 -21.35 -16.68 -6.64
N LEU A 353 -20.85 -15.95 -5.65
CA LEU A 353 -19.83 -16.35 -4.66
C LEU A 353 -20.43 -16.33 -3.24
N GLY A 354 -21.66 -16.83 -3.12
CA GLY A 354 -22.47 -16.74 -1.91
C GLY A 354 -22.12 -17.76 -0.84
N THR A 355 -21.60 -18.92 -1.25
CA THR A 355 -21.35 -20.11 -0.43
C THR A 355 -19.91 -20.63 -0.58
N MET A 356 -19.45 -21.46 0.36
CA MET A 356 -18.15 -22.13 0.27
C MET A 356 -17.96 -22.91 -1.04
N ARG A 357 -18.99 -23.65 -1.48
CA ARG A 357 -18.93 -24.45 -2.70
C ARG A 357 -18.85 -23.57 -3.94
N GLU A 358 -19.71 -22.55 -4.04
CA GLU A 358 -19.69 -21.59 -5.13
C GLU A 358 -18.33 -20.86 -5.23
N TYR A 359 -17.76 -20.44 -4.10
CA TYR A 359 -16.45 -19.79 -4.05
C TYR A 359 -15.33 -20.71 -4.56
N LEU A 360 -15.30 -21.96 -4.11
CA LEU A 360 -14.33 -22.94 -4.60
C LEU A 360 -14.54 -23.20 -6.10
N ASP A 361 -15.75 -23.54 -6.53
CA ASP A 361 -16.07 -23.89 -7.91
C ASP A 361 -15.69 -22.78 -8.89
N ALA A 362 -15.96 -21.52 -8.52
CA ALA A 362 -15.57 -20.37 -9.32
C ALA A 362 -14.04 -20.26 -9.48
N LEU A 363 -13.28 -20.44 -8.41
CA LEU A 363 -11.82 -20.27 -8.46
C LEU A 363 -11.07 -21.48 -9.01
N VAL A 364 -11.56 -22.71 -8.80
CA VAL A 364 -10.82 -23.94 -9.13
C VAL A 364 -11.35 -24.69 -10.36
N ASP A 365 -12.66 -24.63 -10.64
CA ASP A 365 -13.28 -25.43 -11.70
C ASP A 365 -13.76 -24.59 -12.91
N ASP A 366 -14.06 -23.31 -12.72
CA ASP A 366 -14.53 -22.42 -13.79
C ASP A 366 -13.40 -21.91 -14.70
N ARG A 367 -13.10 -22.67 -15.75
CA ARG A 367 -12.05 -22.34 -16.72
C ARG A 367 -12.22 -20.99 -17.41
N GLN A 368 -13.46 -20.55 -17.64
CA GLN A 368 -13.70 -19.26 -18.30
C GLN A 368 -13.39 -18.11 -17.36
N LEU A 369 -13.80 -18.22 -16.09
CA LEU A 369 -13.45 -17.23 -15.06
C LEU A 369 -11.93 -17.20 -14.84
N GLN A 370 -11.30 -18.37 -14.67
CA GLN A 370 -9.84 -18.49 -14.54
C GLN A 370 -9.11 -17.83 -15.70
N ALA A 371 -9.53 -18.08 -16.94
CA ALA A 371 -8.93 -17.46 -18.12
C ALA A 371 -9.14 -15.94 -18.14
N SER A 372 -10.34 -15.47 -17.78
CA SER A 372 -10.73 -14.05 -17.77
C SER A 372 -9.95 -13.25 -16.72
N LEU A 373 -9.75 -13.81 -15.53
CA LEU A 373 -9.04 -13.19 -14.42
C LEU A 373 -7.53 -13.52 -14.39
N GLY A 374 -7.06 -14.42 -15.24
CA GLY A 374 -5.66 -14.86 -15.27
C GLY A 374 -5.24 -15.72 -14.08
N ILE A 375 -6.18 -16.44 -13.44
CA ILE A 375 -5.92 -17.23 -12.24
C ILE A 375 -4.91 -18.35 -12.56
N ASN A 376 -3.77 -18.33 -11.86
CA ASN A 376 -2.69 -19.32 -12.02
C ASN A 376 -2.30 -20.02 -10.70
N THR A 377 -2.80 -19.53 -9.57
CA THR A 377 -2.61 -20.08 -8.23
C THR A 377 -3.87 -19.83 -7.40
N THR A 378 -4.10 -20.65 -6.39
CA THR A 378 -5.20 -20.50 -5.42
C THR A 378 -4.66 -20.33 -4.00
N THR A 379 -3.34 -20.14 -3.88
CA THR A 379 -2.64 -19.80 -2.63
C THR A 379 -2.32 -18.31 -2.65
N MET A 380 -3.02 -17.54 -1.83
CA MET A 380 -3.00 -16.08 -1.79
C MET A 380 -2.46 -15.58 -0.46
N HIS A 381 -1.53 -14.62 -0.47
CA HIS A 381 -0.97 -13.99 0.73
C HIS A 381 -0.56 -15.01 1.82
N SER A 382 -0.07 -16.18 1.41
CA SER A 382 0.21 -17.30 2.30
C SER A 382 1.66 -17.73 2.23
N ILE A 383 2.24 -18.04 3.39
CA ILE A 383 3.58 -18.62 3.55
C ILE A 383 3.40 -20.10 3.85
N VAL A 384 3.97 -20.96 3.01
CA VAL A 384 3.82 -22.40 3.13
C VAL A 384 5.19 -23.05 2.98
N ASN A 385 5.53 -23.98 3.87
CA ASN A 385 6.77 -24.74 3.85
C ASN A 385 6.94 -25.46 2.48
N GLU A 386 8.15 -25.46 1.93
CA GLU A 386 8.48 -26.03 0.61
C GLU A 386 8.16 -27.53 0.46
N LYS A 387 8.15 -28.30 1.55
CA LYS A 387 7.80 -29.74 1.56
C LYS A 387 6.27 -29.97 1.56
N SER A 388 5.49 -28.90 1.52
CA SER A 388 4.03 -28.98 1.52
C SER A 388 3.48 -29.41 0.17
N SER A 389 2.34 -30.10 0.17
CA SER A 389 1.59 -30.38 -1.06
C SER A 389 0.17 -29.86 -0.93
N ILE A 390 -0.17 -28.86 -1.74
CA ILE A 390 -1.49 -28.25 -1.76
C ILE A 390 -2.20 -28.72 -3.01
N SER A 391 -3.40 -29.30 -2.86
CA SER A 391 -4.23 -29.66 -4.00
C SER A 391 -4.59 -28.41 -4.82
N PRO A 392 -4.51 -28.43 -6.16
CA PRO A 392 -4.92 -27.32 -7.01
C PRO A 392 -6.43 -27.05 -6.94
N GLN A 393 -7.22 -27.97 -6.38
CA GLN A 393 -8.66 -27.81 -6.14
C GLN A 393 -8.98 -27.18 -4.77
N SER A 394 -7.99 -26.57 -4.12
CA SER A 394 -8.13 -25.99 -2.78
C SER A 394 -7.64 -24.55 -2.76
N VAL A 395 -8.22 -23.75 -1.89
CA VAL A 395 -7.90 -22.33 -1.72
C VAL A 395 -7.26 -22.11 -0.36
N LEU A 396 -6.10 -21.47 -0.36
CA LEU A 396 -5.38 -21.02 0.84
C LEU A 396 -5.30 -19.50 0.78
N GLU A 397 -5.77 -18.82 1.82
CA GLU A 397 -5.68 -17.36 1.93
C GLU A 397 -5.15 -16.95 3.30
N TYR A 398 -4.19 -16.01 3.31
CA TYR A 398 -3.58 -15.48 4.53
C TYR A 398 -3.12 -16.57 5.52
N CYS A 399 -2.53 -17.65 5.02
CA CYS A 399 -2.07 -18.75 5.86
C CYS A 399 -0.56 -18.66 6.14
N CYS A 400 -0.11 -19.16 7.29
CA CYS A 400 1.32 -19.18 7.65
C CYS A 400 1.71 -20.52 8.27
N PHE A 401 2.29 -21.40 7.45
CA PHE A 401 2.71 -22.75 7.80
C PHE A 401 4.21 -22.94 7.56
N LEU A 402 4.99 -22.90 8.63
CA LEU A 402 6.43 -23.18 8.58
C LEU A 402 6.74 -24.68 8.69
N GLN A 403 5.77 -25.48 9.13
CA GLN A 403 5.81 -26.95 9.13
C GLN A 403 5.23 -27.51 7.81
N PRO A 404 5.71 -28.65 7.31
CA PRO A 404 5.14 -29.28 6.12
C PRO A 404 3.62 -29.51 6.24
N LEU A 405 2.88 -29.05 5.24
CA LEU A 405 1.41 -29.14 5.17
C LEU A 405 0.98 -29.97 3.96
N GLN A 406 0.00 -30.84 4.11
CA GLN A 406 -0.68 -31.53 3.02
C GLN A 406 -2.14 -31.11 3.04
N VAL A 407 -2.60 -30.41 2.01
CA VAL A 407 -4.00 -30.03 1.86
C VAL A 407 -4.59 -30.84 0.72
N GLU A 408 -5.57 -31.69 1.06
CA GLU A 408 -6.32 -32.47 0.08
C GLU A 408 -7.27 -31.57 -0.75
N ALA A 409 -8.02 -32.16 -1.68
CA ALA A 409 -8.88 -31.42 -2.61
C ALA A 409 -10.09 -30.74 -1.94
N TYR A 410 -10.61 -29.67 -2.57
CA TYR A 410 -11.79 -28.94 -2.14
C TYR A 410 -11.72 -28.46 -0.68
N CYS A 411 -10.57 -27.93 -0.28
CA CYS A 411 -10.38 -27.33 1.03
C CYS A 411 -10.33 -25.81 0.92
N LEU A 412 -10.81 -25.12 1.97
CA LEU A 412 -10.68 -23.67 2.13
C LEU A 412 -10.01 -23.38 3.48
N LEU A 413 -8.76 -22.93 3.44
CA LEU A 413 -8.02 -22.52 4.63
C LEU A 413 -7.86 -21.00 4.60
N SER A 414 -8.26 -20.33 5.68
CA SER A 414 -8.25 -18.87 5.77
C SER A 414 -7.72 -18.39 7.11
N ASN A 415 -6.72 -17.52 7.11
CA ASN A 415 -6.07 -16.99 8.32
C ASN A 415 -5.41 -18.08 9.21
N CYS A 416 -5.22 -19.30 8.70
CA CYS A 416 -4.71 -20.41 9.50
C CYS A 416 -3.18 -20.35 9.62
N SER A 417 -2.66 -20.73 10.79
CA SER A 417 -1.22 -20.74 11.02
C SER A 417 -0.80 -21.89 11.91
N ASN A 418 0.48 -22.25 11.87
CA ASN A 418 1.13 -23.06 12.89
C ASN A 418 2.07 -22.24 13.82
N GLU A 419 2.01 -20.90 13.79
CA GLU A 419 2.76 -20.05 14.71
C GLU A 419 2.30 -20.29 16.17
N SER A 420 3.17 -20.94 16.97
CA SER A 420 3.00 -21.13 18.40
C SER A 420 4.05 -20.31 19.18
N GLY A 421 3.73 -19.87 20.41
CA GLY A 421 4.67 -19.13 21.28
C GLY A 421 5.91 -19.91 21.76
N GLY A 422 6.34 -20.95 21.05
CA GLY A 422 7.53 -21.76 21.26
C GLY A 422 7.98 -22.44 19.95
N SER A 423 9.28 -22.77 19.86
CA SER A 423 9.90 -23.42 18.69
C SER A 423 9.52 -24.90 18.62
N TRP A 424 8.55 -25.23 17.76
CA TRP A 424 8.18 -26.61 17.43
C TRP A 424 8.04 -26.74 15.91
N THR A 425 9.16 -26.73 15.20
CA THR A 425 9.20 -27.18 13.81
C THR A 425 9.54 -28.66 13.82
N THR A 426 8.52 -29.53 13.71
CA THR A 426 8.74 -30.96 13.42
C THR A 426 8.75 -31.16 11.90
N ASP A 427 9.45 -32.19 11.41
CA ASP A 427 9.35 -32.62 10.01
C ASP A 427 8.04 -33.38 9.71
N GLU A 428 7.19 -33.63 10.71
CA GLU A 428 5.92 -34.31 10.52
C GLU A 428 4.94 -33.45 9.71
N LYS A 429 4.28 -34.08 8.74
CA LYS A 429 3.36 -33.39 7.84
C LYS A 429 1.98 -33.24 8.49
N LEU A 430 1.48 -32.01 8.58
CA LEU A 430 0.09 -31.74 8.95
C LEU A 430 -0.81 -32.05 7.76
N ILE A 431 -1.85 -32.86 7.93
CA ILE A 431 -2.75 -33.27 6.82
C ILE A 431 -4.12 -32.64 7.03
N VAL A 432 -4.62 -31.86 6.07
CA VAL A 432 -6.00 -31.35 6.07
C VAL A 432 -6.85 -32.19 5.13
N PRO A 433 -7.86 -32.93 5.64
CA PRO A 433 -8.69 -33.83 4.83
C PRO A 433 -9.53 -33.11 3.76
N CYS A 434 -9.86 -33.82 2.70
CA CYS A 434 -10.68 -33.34 1.58
C CYS A 434 -12.01 -32.73 2.05
N GLY A 435 -12.46 -31.66 1.38
CA GLY A 435 -13.76 -31.07 1.66
C GLY A 435 -13.83 -30.29 2.97
N THR A 436 -12.69 -29.79 3.48
CA THR A 436 -12.60 -29.11 4.79
C THR A 436 -12.47 -27.60 4.66
N LEU A 437 -13.31 -26.86 5.39
CA LEU A 437 -13.06 -25.46 5.74
C LEU A 437 -12.32 -25.39 7.09
N MET A 438 -11.27 -24.58 7.18
CA MET A 438 -10.73 -24.09 8.45
C MET A 438 -10.48 -22.58 8.36
N HIS A 439 -11.00 -21.81 9.32
CA HIS A 439 -10.82 -20.36 9.39
C HIS A 439 -10.49 -19.90 10.81
N THR A 440 -9.34 -19.24 10.99
CA THR A 440 -8.95 -18.72 12.30
C THR A 440 -9.46 -17.30 12.52
N VAL A 441 -10.32 -17.15 13.53
CA VAL A 441 -10.90 -15.89 14.00
C VAL A 441 -10.06 -15.38 15.17
N VAL A 442 -9.67 -14.10 15.11
CA VAL A 442 -9.09 -13.39 16.25
C VAL A 442 -10.24 -12.84 17.10
N VAL A 443 -10.23 -13.10 18.39
CA VAL A 443 -11.29 -12.67 19.32
C VAL A 443 -10.71 -11.90 20.51
N SER A 444 -11.46 -10.95 21.04
CA SER A 444 -11.15 -10.19 22.26
C SER A 444 -12.11 -10.58 23.37
N VAL A 445 -11.59 -11.25 24.40
CA VAL A 445 -12.36 -11.70 25.57
C VAL A 445 -11.71 -11.12 26.82
N ASN A 446 -12.47 -10.34 27.60
CA ASN A 446 -11.99 -9.69 28.83
C ASN A 446 -10.69 -8.86 28.61
N GLY A 447 -10.57 -8.20 27.46
CA GLY A 447 -9.39 -7.40 27.09
C GLY A 447 -8.17 -8.21 26.65
N GLN A 448 -8.28 -9.54 26.52
CA GLN A 448 -7.23 -10.42 26.01
C GLN A 448 -7.54 -10.88 24.59
N ARG A 449 -6.54 -10.77 23.71
CA ARG A 449 -6.59 -11.32 22.35
C ARG A 449 -6.36 -12.83 22.37
N LEU A 450 -7.33 -13.58 21.85
CA LEU A 450 -7.35 -15.04 21.76
C LEU A 450 -7.70 -15.47 20.32
N PHE A 451 -7.64 -16.78 20.05
CA PHE A 451 -7.80 -17.33 18.71
C PHE A 451 -8.76 -18.53 18.71
N VAL A 452 -9.64 -18.57 17.72
CA VAL A 452 -10.63 -19.64 17.51
C VAL A 452 -10.61 -20.07 16.05
N THR A 453 -10.18 -21.31 15.78
CA THR A 453 -10.24 -21.89 14.43
C THR A 453 -11.58 -22.60 14.25
N VAL A 454 -12.44 -22.00 13.44
CA VAL A 454 -13.74 -22.54 13.04
C VAL A 454 -13.52 -23.53 11.90
N PHE A 455 -14.23 -24.66 11.93
CA PHE A 455 -14.13 -25.68 10.89
C PHE A 455 -15.48 -26.35 10.61
N CYS A 456 -15.68 -26.76 9.37
CA CYS A 456 -16.82 -27.58 8.93
C CYS A 456 -16.51 -28.22 7.56
N GLY A 457 -17.37 -29.12 7.11
CA GLY A 457 -17.33 -29.60 5.73
C GLY A 457 -17.83 -28.52 4.76
N ILE A 458 -17.27 -28.49 3.55
CA ILE A 458 -17.72 -27.58 2.48
C ILE A 458 -19.21 -27.77 2.13
N ALA A 459 -19.73 -28.99 2.31
CA ALA A 459 -21.12 -29.35 2.04
C ALA A 459 -22.06 -29.21 3.25
N ASP A 460 -21.54 -28.85 4.44
CA ASP A 460 -22.37 -28.73 5.64
C ASP A 460 -23.24 -27.45 5.57
N ASP A 461 -24.53 -27.58 5.92
CA ASP A 461 -25.40 -26.43 6.17
C ASP A 461 -25.30 -26.02 7.64
N ILE A 462 -24.48 -25.00 7.92
CA ILE A 462 -24.21 -24.58 9.29
C ILE A 462 -25.42 -23.91 9.98
N LYS A 463 -26.47 -23.58 9.22
CA LYS A 463 -27.71 -23.01 9.73
C LYS A 463 -28.78 -24.06 9.98
N ALA A 464 -28.58 -25.30 9.54
CA ALA A 464 -29.55 -26.37 9.75
C ALA A 464 -29.82 -26.51 11.25
N GLU A 465 -31.09 -26.31 11.61
CA GLU A 465 -31.54 -26.29 13.00
C GLU A 465 -32.09 -27.66 13.41
N VAL A 466 -31.74 -28.08 14.61
CA VAL A 466 -32.35 -29.22 15.30
C VAL A 466 -32.92 -28.74 16.65
N PRO A 467 -34.00 -29.35 17.15
CA PRO A 467 -34.45 -29.11 18.53
C PRO A 467 -33.31 -29.35 19.52
N ARG A 468 -33.16 -28.52 20.56
CA ARG A 468 -32.07 -28.63 21.55
C ARG A 468 -31.94 -30.02 22.17
N ASN A 469 -33.06 -30.67 22.47
CA ASN A 469 -33.09 -32.04 23.01
C ASN A 469 -32.63 -33.11 22.00
N ASN A 470 -32.46 -32.74 20.74
CA ASN A 470 -32.01 -33.59 19.64
C ASN A 470 -30.65 -33.15 19.07
N VAL A 471 -29.83 -32.43 19.85
CA VAL A 471 -28.48 -31.99 19.42
C VAL A 471 -27.59 -33.16 18.94
N ALA A 472 -27.82 -34.37 19.43
CA ALA A 472 -27.18 -35.60 18.98
C ALA A 472 -27.35 -35.88 17.46
N LEU A 473 -28.41 -35.35 16.85
CA LEU A 473 -28.71 -35.49 15.42
C LEU A 473 -28.05 -34.42 14.54
N LEU A 474 -27.44 -33.39 15.14
CA LEU A 474 -26.71 -32.37 14.40
C LEU A 474 -25.54 -33.04 13.66
N ARG A 475 -25.27 -32.62 12.42
CA ARG A 475 -24.27 -33.24 11.55
C ARG A 475 -23.16 -32.27 11.20
N ILE A 476 -21.94 -32.78 11.11
CA ILE A 476 -20.75 -32.09 10.59
C ILE A 476 -19.88 -33.11 9.86
N PHE A 477 -19.33 -32.76 8.70
CA PHE A 477 -18.67 -33.70 7.79
C PHE A 477 -19.53 -34.95 7.47
N GLY A 478 -20.86 -34.77 7.41
CA GLY A 478 -21.83 -35.85 7.22
C GLY A 478 -22.07 -36.77 8.44
N SER A 479 -21.26 -36.68 9.50
CA SER A 479 -21.35 -37.49 10.72
C SER A 479 -22.24 -36.82 11.76
N ALA A 480 -23.12 -37.60 12.42
CA ALA A 480 -23.96 -37.10 13.52
C ALA A 480 -23.12 -36.92 14.79
N PHE A 481 -23.45 -35.93 15.63
CA PHE A 481 -22.72 -35.65 16.87
C PHE A 481 -22.62 -36.88 17.78
N SER A 482 -23.65 -37.73 17.81
CA SER A 482 -23.64 -38.98 18.57
C SER A 482 -22.59 -40.01 18.17
N SER A 483 -21.96 -39.87 16.99
CA SER A 483 -20.93 -40.82 16.55
C SER A 483 -19.52 -40.46 17.03
N PHE A 484 -19.33 -39.28 17.64
CA PHE A 484 -18.01 -38.82 18.08
C PHE A 484 -18.02 -37.99 19.38
N LEU A 485 -19.19 -37.63 19.92
CA LEU A 485 -19.38 -36.99 21.23
C LEU A 485 -20.26 -37.86 22.15
N THR A 486 -19.90 -37.91 23.44
CA THR A 486 -20.68 -38.59 24.49
C THR A 486 -21.43 -37.65 25.42
N ASP A 487 -20.90 -36.45 25.67
CA ASP A 487 -21.54 -35.44 26.53
C ASP A 487 -21.96 -34.24 25.68
N PHE A 488 -23.26 -34.06 25.51
CA PHE A 488 -23.82 -32.99 24.69
C PHE A 488 -24.03 -31.69 25.47
N ASP A 489 -24.08 -31.73 26.81
CA ASP A 489 -24.26 -30.53 27.62
C ASP A 489 -23.04 -29.60 27.53
N GLU A 490 -21.87 -30.14 27.16
CA GLU A 490 -20.64 -29.36 26.95
C GLU A 490 -20.72 -28.38 25.77
N VAL A 491 -21.42 -28.76 24.71
CA VAL A 491 -21.52 -27.97 23.47
C VAL A 491 -22.78 -27.11 23.41
N LEU A 492 -23.71 -27.31 24.35
CA LEU A 492 -24.97 -26.58 24.40
C LEU A 492 -24.81 -25.23 25.12
N PRO A 493 -25.27 -24.11 24.53
CA PRO A 493 -25.26 -22.82 25.24
C PRO A 493 -26.25 -22.84 26.41
N SER A 494 -25.87 -22.31 27.57
CA SER A 494 -26.77 -22.18 28.73
C SER A 494 -27.97 -21.26 28.47
N GLU A 495 -27.77 -20.21 27.66
CA GLU A 495 -28.79 -19.19 27.36
C GLU A 495 -29.77 -19.55 26.23
N HIS A 496 -29.52 -20.58 25.41
CA HIS A 496 -30.38 -20.94 24.28
C HIS A 496 -31.49 -21.95 24.66
N LYS A 497 -32.74 -21.49 24.70
CA LYS A 497 -33.91 -22.33 25.03
C LYS A 497 -34.61 -22.97 23.81
N GLY A 498 -34.22 -22.61 22.58
CA GLY A 498 -34.89 -23.00 21.33
C GLY A 498 -34.13 -24.09 20.53
N ASN A 499 -34.22 -24.02 19.21
CA ASN A 499 -33.42 -24.84 18.31
C ASN A 499 -31.93 -24.48 18.39
N VAL A 500 -31.06 -25.39 17.98
CA VAL A 500 -29.62 -25.21 17.87
C VAL A 500 -29.12 -25.64 16.49
N SER A 501 -28.05 -25.01 16.03
CA SER A 501 -27.36 -25.30 14.77
C SER A 501 -25.84 -25.27 14.96
N LEU A 502 -25.07 -25.70 13.94
CA LEU A 502 -23.59 -25.61 13.97
C LEU A 502 -23.11 -24.18 14.22
N TRP A 503 -23.88 -23.18 13.79
CA TRP A 503 -23.61 -21.76 14.05
C TRP A 503 -23.60 -21.40 15.55
N THR A 504 -24.47 -22.04 16.33
CA THR A 504 -24.77 -21.67 17.73
C THR A 504 -24.18 -22.61 18.78
N VAL A 505 -23.76 -23.83 18.40
CA VAL A 505 -23.16 -24.79 19.35
C VAL A 505 -21.73 -24.38 19.69
N ARG A 506 -21.35 -24.52 20.97
CA ARG A 506 -20.00 -24.21 21.47
C ARG A 506 -19.08 -25.38 21.19
N PHE A 507 -18.45 -25.37 20.01
CA PHE A 507 -17.66 -26.51 19.54
C PHE A 507 -16.19 -26.16 19.23
N PHE A 508 -15.86 -24.88 19.12
CA PHE A 508 -14.54 -24.44 18.66
C PHE A 508 -13.62 -24.09 19.84
N PRO A 509 -12.41 -24.67 19.94
CA PRO A 509 -11.47 -24.37 21.01
C PRO A 509 -10.97 -22.92 20.99
N VAL A 510 -10.97 -22.28 22.15
CA VAL A 510 -10.40 -20.95 22.37
C VAL A 510 -8.98 -21.09 22.90
N CYS A 511 -8.00 -20.61 22.15
CA CYS A 511 -6.59 -20.77 22.48
C CYS A 511 -5.85 -19.43 22.55
N LYS A 512 -4.69 -19.43 23.22
CA LYS A 512 -3.84 -18.25 23.37
C LYS A 512 -3.03 -17.93 22.11
N TYR A 513 -2.73 -18.93 21.29
CA TYR A 513 -1.92 -18.80 20.08
C TYR A 513 -2.68 -19.33 18.85
N PRO A 514 -2.49 -18.73 17.66
CA PRO A 514 -3.18 -19.16 16.45
C PRO A 514 -2.79 -20.59 16.06
N GLY A 515 -1.51 -20.95 16.15
CA GLY A 515 -1.02 -22.30 15.89
C GLY A 515 -1.66 -23.37 16.77
N GLN A 516 -1.85 -23.05 18.06
CA GLN A 516 -2.52 -23.95 18.99
C GLN A 516 -3.99 -24.14 18.62
N SER A 517 -4.70 -23.05 18.29
CA SER A 517 -6.10 -23.12 17.89
C SER A 517 -6.29 -23.96 16.62
N PHE A 518 -5.42 -23.78 15.62
CA PHE A 518 -5.44 -24.58 14.40
C PHE A 518 -5.18 -26.06 14.67
N LEU A 519 -4.14 -26.40 15.43
CA LEU A 519 -3.76 -27.79 15.69
C LEU A 519 -4.82 -28.56 16.49
N GLU A 520 -5.40 -27.96 17.53
CA GLU A 520 -6.48 -28.61 18.29
C GLU A 520 -7.73 -28.81 17.42
N SER A 521 -8.05 -27.83 16.57
CA SER A 521 -9.15 -27.95 15.61
C SER A 521 -8.90 -29.04 14.57
N LEU A 522 -7.67 -29.13 14.06
CA LEU A 522 -7.28 -30.16 13.09
C LEU A 522 -7.37 -31.57 13.69
N ARG A 523 -6.99 -31.73 14.97
CA ARG A 523 -7.16 -32.99 15.70
C ARG A 523 -8.64 -33.40 15.78
N ILE A 524 -9.54 -32.45 16.08
CA ILE A 524 -10.99 -32.71 16.11
C ILE A 524 -11.48 -33.14 14.72
N VAL A 525 -11.09 -32.42 13.66
CA VAL A 525 -11.43 -32.78 12.27
C VAL A 525 -10.95 -34.19 11.94
N HIS A 526 -9.73 -34.58 12.32
CA HIS A 526 -9.22 -35.94 12.12
C HIS A 526 -10.00 -37.00 12.89
N SER A 527 -10.42 -36.72 14.12
CA SER A 527 -11.24 -37.66 14.89
C SER A 527 -12.59 -37.89 14.21
N ILE A 528 -13.27 -36.82 13.78
CA ILE A 528 -14.58 -36.91 13.11
C ILE A 528 -14.47 -37.66 11.78
N THR A 529 -13.52 -37.27 10.93
CA THR A 529 -13.34 -37.85 9.59
C THR A 529 -12.85 -39.31 9.63
N LYS A 530 -12.22 -39.74 10.72
CA LYS A 530 -11.81 -41.14 10.95
C LYS A 530 -12.82 -41.94 11.78
N GLY A 531 -13.98 -41.37 12.13
CA GLY A 531 -15.01 -42.04 12.92
C GLY A 531 -14.56 -42.42 14.35
N LYS A 532 -13.71 -41.60 14.96
CA LYS A 532 -13.21 -41.78 16.33
C LYS A 532 -13.92 -40.84 17.31
N MET A 533 -14.04 -41.30 18.55
CA MET A 533 -14.50 -40.45 19.66
C MET A 533 -13.50 -39.32 19.93
N ILE A 534 -14.00 -38.12 20.24
CA ILE A 534 -13.17 -36.99 20.64
C ILE A 534 -12.84 -37.14 22.13
N GLU A 535 -11.55 -37.16 22.47
CA GLU A 535 -11.08 -37.19 23.86
C GLU A 535 -11.03 -35.77 24.46
N ARG A 536 -11.65 -35.59 25.63
CA ARG A 536 -11.71 -34.39 26.52
C ARG A 536 -11.13 -33.06 25.97
N THR A 537 -11.99 -32.18 25.47
CA THR A 537 -11.62 -30.81 25.01
C THR A 537 -11.66 -29.74 26.12
N ARG A 538 -12.56 -29.88 27.11
CA ARG A 538 -12.85 -28.83 28.10
C ARG A 538 -11.82 -28.69 29.23
N GLU A 539 -11.12 -29.77 29.59
CA GLU A 539 -10.08 -29.73 30.65
C GLU A 539 -8.84 -28.93 30.21
N ASN A 540 -8.64 -28.73 28.91
CA ASN A 540 -7.48 -28.02 28.36
C ASN A 540 -7.84 -26.64 27.74
N PHE A 541 -9.03 -26.48 27.13
CA PHE A 541 -9.45 -25.22 26.49
C PHE A 541 -10.96 -24.92 26.66
N PRO A 542 -11.36 -23.65 26.85
CA PRO A 542 -12.77 -23.27 26.74
C PRO A 542 -13.27 -23.38 25.30
N LEU A 543 -14.58 -23.65 25.14
CA LEU A 543 -15.25 -23.76 23.83
C LEU A 543 -16.11 -22.53 23.54
N MET A 544 -16.19 -22.16 22.27
CA MET A 544 -16.98 -21.03 21.77
C MET A 544 -17.79 -21.47 20.54
N SER A 545 -18.97 -20.89 20.33
CA SER A 545 -19.72 -21.06 19.09
C SER A 545 -19.21 -20.09 18.02
N PHE A 546 -19.54 -20.33 16.75
CA PHE A 546 -19.14 -19.36 15.73
C PHE A 546 -19.90 -18.02 15.90
N ALA A 547 -21.17 -18.08 16.32
CA ALA A 547 -21.94 -16.90 16.69
C ALA A 547 -21.27 -16.09 17.82
N ASP A 548 -20.77 -16.76 18.85
CA ASP A 548 -20.05 -16.12 19.96
C ASP A 548 -18.72 -15.51 19.47
N ALA A 549 -17.97 -16.22 18.64
CA ALA A 549 -16.71 -15.72 18.07
C ALA A 549 -16.91 -14.42 17.27
N LEU A 550 -18.02 -14.30 16.52
CA LEU A 550 -18.35 -13.07 15.81
C LEU A 550 -18.83 -11.94 16.72
N CYS A 551 -19.42 -12.26 17.89
CA CYS A 551 -19.74 -11.25 18.90
C CYS A 551 -18.49 -10.72 19.61
N HIS A 552 -17.42 -11.52 19.64
CA HIS A 552 -16.13 -11.19 20.26
C HIS A 552 -15.02 -10.91 19.25
N LYS A 553 -15.32 -10.75 17.95
CA LYS A 553 -14.30 -10.60 16.92
C LYS A 553 -13.40 -9.40 17.20
N ASP A 554 -12.12 -9.56 16.90
CA ASP A 554 -11.12 -8.50 16.91
C ASP A 554 -10.70 -8.23 15.46
N THR A 555 -11.41 -7.32 14.82
CA THR A 555 -11.13 -6.89 13.45
C THR A 555 -9.74 -6.28 13.29
N ASP A 556 -9.22 -5.54 14.28
CA ASP A 556 -7.87 -4.97 14.20
C ASP A 556 -6.81 -6.05 14.21
N GLY A 557 -6.92 -7.00 15.14
CA GLY A 557 -5.98 -8.13 15.21
C GLY A 557 -6.01 -8.97 13.94
N SER A 558 -7.19 -9.12 13.33
CA SER A 558 -7.34 -9.82 12.05
C SER A 558 -6.65 -9.06 10.90
N LEU A 559 -6.82 -7.74 10.82
CA LEU A 559 -6.18 -6.89 9.81
C LEU A 559 -4.66 -6.79 10.02
N GLU A 560 -4.20 -6.63 11.26
CA GLU A 560 -2.77 -6.62 11.61
C GLU A 560 -2.09 -7.93 11.17
N TYR A 561 -2.72 -9.07 11.43
CA TYR A 561 -2.22 -10.37 10.99
C TYR A 561 -2.16 -10.46 9.47
N ARG A 562 -3.24 -10.09 8.77
CA ARG A 562 -3.32 -10.11 7.31
C ARG A 562 -2.29 -9.17 6.68
N GLU A 563 -2.14 -7.96 7.20
CA GLU A 563 -1.18 -6.98 6.69
C GLU A 563 0.27 -7.43 6.92
N ARG A 564 0.57 -8.03 8.08
CA ARG A 564 1.89 -8.63 8.34
C ARG A 564 2.21 -9.74 7.34
N LEU A 565 1.24 -10.62 7.04
CA LEU A 565 1.44 -11.67 6.03
C LEU A 565 1.50 -11.12 4.62
N ARG A 566 0.62 -10.18 4.27
CA ARG A 566 0.67 -9.45 3.01
C ARG A 566 2.07 -8.88 2.85
N CYS A 567 2.57 -8.10 3.80
CA CYS A 567 3.92 -7.54 3.81
C CYS A 567 5.04 -8.57 3.65
N ARG A 568 4.90 -9.75 4.25
CA ARG A 568 5.86 -10.86 4.09
C ARG A 568 5.77 -11.53 2.72
N VAL A 569 4.61 -11.46 2.06
CA VAL A 569 4.32 -12.06 0.74
C VAL A 569 4.41 -11.03 -0.40
N ILE A 570 4.39 -9.72 -0.08
CA ILE A 570 4.63 -8.61 -1.00
C ILE A 570 5.91 -8.95 -1.76
N SER A 571 5.88 -8.77 -3.08
CA SER A 571 7.05 -9.06 -3.91
C SER A 571 8.27 -8.39 -3.29
N THR A 572 9.41 -9.10 -3.28
CA THR A 572 10.70 -8.55 -2.80
C THR A 572 10.97 -7.16 -3.39
N GLN A 573 10.45 -6.89 -4.59
CA GLN A 573 10.46 -5.58 -5.21
C GLN A 573 9.77 -4.49 -4.37
N ALA A 574 8.49 -4.65 -4.06
CA ALA A 574 7.72 -3.65 -3.33
C ALA A 574 8.19 -3.53 -1.87
N ALA A 575 8.66 -4.63 -1.27
CA ALA A 575 9.29 -4.59 0.06
C ALA A 575 10.55 -3.72 0.07
N ALA A 576 11.45 -3.87 -0.92
CA ALA A 576 12.67 -3.06 -1.00
C ALA A 576 12.37 -1.58 -1.21
N LEU A 577 11.38 -1.25 -2.05
CA LEU A 577 10.93 0.12 -2.27
C LEU A 577 10.34 0.76 -1.01
N ASN A 578 9.52 0.02 -0.26
CA ASN A 578 8.96 0.49 1.01
C ASN A 578 10.05 0.79 2.05
N ILE A 579 11.07 -0.06 2.13
CA ILE A 579 12.22 0.12 3.03
C ILE A 579 13.01 1.38 2.65
N VAL A 580 13.37 1.52 1.37
CA VAL A 580 14.05 2.71 0.84
C VAL A 580 13.27 3.99 1.14
N THR A 581 11.97 3.99 0.81
CA THR A 581 11.09 5.14 0.99
C THR A 581 11.02 5.54 2.47
N ALA A 582 10.85 4.57 3.37
CA ALA A 582 10.84 4.84 4.81
C ALA A 582 12.16 5.47 5.30
N GLY A 583 13.31 5.02 4.76
CA GLY A 583 14.62 5.62 5.04
C GLY A 583 14.70 7.07 4.61
N ILE A 584 14.22 7.40 3.41
CA ILE A 584 14.18 8.76 2.87
C ILE A 584 13.24 9.65 3.70
N GLU A 585 12.02 9.20 3.98
CA GLU A 585 11.04 9.96 4.79
C GLU A 585 11.59 10.30 6.18
N ALA A 586 12.36 9.39 6.79
CA ALA A 586 12.94 9.60 8.12
C ALA A 586 13.95 10.76 8.19
N VAL A 587 14.57 11.10 7.07
CA VAL A 587 15.54 12.20 6.97
C VAL A 587 14.98 13.41 6.24
N LYS A 588 13.68 13.44 5.92
CA LYS A 588 13.06 14.66 5.42
C LYS A 588 13.00 15.73 6.51
N PRO A 589 13.14 17.02 6.16
CA PRO A 589 13.21 18.09 7.15
C PRO A 589 12.03 18.13 8.12
N GLU A 590 10.80 17.93 7.66
CA GLU A 590 9.61 17.94 8.51
C GLU A 590 9.66 16.84 9.58
N ALA A 591 10.02 15.61 9.18
CA ALA A 591 10.14 14.47 10.09
C ALA A 591 11.28 14.66 11.09
N LEU A 592 12.44 15.16 10.63
CA LEU A 592 13.59 15.46 11.47
C LEU A 592 13.25 16.51 12.52
N ILE A 593 12.72 17.66 12.11
CA ILE A 593 12.47 18.77 13.01
C ILE A 593 11.35 18.45 14.00
N LYS A 594 10.23 17.84 13.56
CA LYS A 594 9.15 17.43 14.49
C LYS A 594 9.63 16.46 15.58
N LYS A 595 10.62 15.63 15.26
CA LYS A 595 11.18 14.66 16.20
C LYS A 595 12.22 15.28 17.14
N HIS A 596 13.02 16.20 16.63
CA HIS A 596 14.20 16.71 17.32
C HIS A 596 14.02 18.11 17.93
N VAL A 597 12.94 18.83 17.60
CA VAL A 597 12.62 20.15 18.17
C VAL A 597 11.23 20.10 18.81
N VAL A 598 11.20 20.30 20.13
CA VAL A 598 9.97 20.26 20.93
C VAL A 598 9.77 21.61 21.60
N VAL A 599 8.51 22.08 21.63
CA VAL A 599 8.13 23.29 22.38
C VAL A 599 7.20 22.86 23.50
N ASP A 600 7.66 23.03 24.74
CA ASP A 600 6.89 22.73 25.93
C ASP A 600 5.74 23.73 26.13
N SER A 601 4.76 23.36 26.96
CA SER A 601 3.63 24.22 27.31
C SER A 601 4.01 25.55 27.96
N ASP A 602 5.22 25.67 28.52
CA ASP A 602 5.75 26.89 29.13
C ASP A 602 6.61 27.74 28.17
N SER A 603 6.54 27.43 26.88
CA SER A 603 7.34 28.01 25.79
C SER A 603 8.84 27.74 25.90
N THR A 604 9.24 26.61 26.48
CA THR A 604 10.64 26.13 26.41
C THR A 604 10.86 25.35 25.12
N VAL A 605 11.80 25.80 24.29
CA VAL A 605 12.27 25.07 23.10
C VAL A 605 13.38 24.11 23.53
N ARG A 606 13.17 22.82 23.30
CA ARG A 606 14.16 21.75 23.51
C ARG A 606 14.60 21.18 22.17
N ILE A 607 15.90 21.00 22.00
CA ILE A 607 16.48 20.42 20.79
C ILE A 607 17.32 19.20 21.16
N TYR A 608 17.04 18.09 20.48
CA TYR A 608 17.69 16.80 20.66
C TYR A 608 18.56 16.48 19.45
N ASP A 609 19.69 15.82 19.65
CA ASP A 609 20.46 15.28 18.53
C ASP A 609 19.83 14.00 17.95
N PHE A 610 20.40 13.46 16.87
CA PHE A 610 19.92 12.25 16.19
C PHE A 610 19.89 11.00 17.10
N SER A 611 20.66 10.99 18.20
CA SER A 611 20.68 9.92 19.20
C SER A 611 19.57 10.06 20.26
N GLY A 612 18.92 11.23 20.32
CA GLY A 612 17.87 11.56 21.28
C GLY A 612 18.37 12.24 22.55
N GLU A 613 19.63 12.67 22.59
CA GLU A 613 20.18 13.41 23.73
C GLU A 613 19.81 14.90 23.62
N GLU A 614 19.34 15.51 24.71
CA GLU A 614 19.05 16.94 24.76
C GLU A 614 20.35 17.75 24.68
N LYS A 615 20.44 18.64 23.68
CA LYS A 615 21.62 19.49 23.46
C LYS A 615 21.34 20.98 23.65
N PHE A 616 20.08 21.38 23.70
CA PHE A 616 19.69 22.78 23.88
C PHE A 616 18.31 22.85 24.52
N ALA A 617 18.14 23.71 25.52
CA ALA A 617 16.85 23.97 26.14
C ALA A 617 16.78 25.45 26.53
N GLN A 618 15.83 26.18 25.97
CA GLN A 618 15.70 27.60 26.26
C GLN A 618 14.26 28.11 26.13
N LYS A 619 13.86 28.94 27.10
CA LYS A 619 12.57 29.63 27.07
C LYS A 619 12.56 30.71 26.00
N VAL A 620 11.53 30.70 25.15
CA VAL A 620 11.32 31.66 24.06
C VAL A 620 10.08 32.51 24.31
N ASN A 621 10.08 33.74 23.80
CA ASN A 621 8.97 34.68 23.92
C ASN A 621 8.98 35.69 22.75
N GLY A 622 8.86 35.22 21.50
CA GLY A 622 8.86 36.12 20.33
C GLY A 622 10.25 36.68 19.99
N ASN A 623 11.30 36.02 20.47
CA ASN A 623 12.68 36.50 20.43
C ASN A 623 13.62 35.51 19.71
N VAL A 624 13.14 34.76 18.72
CA VAL A 624 13.97 33.83 17.95
C VAL A 624 14.26 34.40 16.56
N CYS A 625 15.53 34.45 16.16
CA CYS A 625 15.93 34.69 14.78
C CYS A 625 16.35 33.37 14.12
N LEU A 626 15.98 33.16 12.85
CA LEU A 626 16.33 31.97 12.09
C LEU A 626 17.32 32.27 10.97
N LEU A 627 18.36 31.45 10.82
CA LEU A 627 19.29 31.48 9.68
C LEU A 627 19.33 30.12 8.99
N GLY A 628 18.97 30.02 7.73
CA GLY A 628 19.07 28.79 6.94
C GLY A 628 20.10 28.88 5.82
N ALA A 629 20.94 27.86 5.66
CA ALA A 629 21.84 27.75 4.51
C ALA A 629 22.07 26.30 4.06
N GLY A 630 21.81 26.01 2.78
CA GLY A 630 22.09 24.71 2.15
C GLY A 630 20.97 24.21 1.24
N LYS A 631 21.20 23.04 0.60
CA LYS A 631 20.24 22.40 -0.31
C LYS A 631 18.93 21.99 0.38
N ALA A 632 19.00 21.48 1.61
CA ALA A 632 17.83 21.07 2.40
C ALA A 632 17.34 22.18 3.36
N ALA A 633 17.97 23.36 3.32
CA ALA A 633 17.70 24.42 4.29
C ALA A 633 16.29 24.98 4.18
N LEU A 634 15.69 25.04 2.99
CA LEU A 634 14.30 25.51 2.82
C LEU A 634 13.34 24.69 3.68
N GLY A 635 13.34 23.36 3.52
CA GLY A 635 12.45 22.49 4.29
C GLY A 635 12.77 22.49 5.78
N MET A 636 14.06 22.55 6.17
CA MET A 636 14.44 22.63 7.59
C MET A 636 13.96 23.94 8.21
N PHE A 637 14.13 25.05 7.49
CA PHE A 637 13.73 26.38 7.94
C PHE A 637 12.22 26.46 8.13
N GLU A 638 11.43 26.04 7.14
CA GLU A 638 9.97 26.02 7.24
C GLU A 638 9.49 25.10 8.37
N SER A 639 10.14 23.97 8.58
CA SER A 639 9.76 23.04 9.65
C SER A 639 10.04 23.62 11.04
N VAL A 640 11.19 24.28 11.22
CA VAL A 640 11.50 24.98 12.48
C VAL A 640 10.55 26.16 12.67
N TYR A 641 10.28 26.92 11.62
CA TYR A 641 9.31 28.01 11.65
C TYR A 641 7.91 27.49 12.05
N GLY A 642 7.45 26.37 11.48
CA GLY A 642 6.14 25.79 11.80
C GLY A 642 6.01 25.29 13.24
N VAL A 643 7.12 24.88 13.87
CA VAL A 643 7.17 24.49 15.28
C VAL A 643 7.17 25.71 16.21
N LEU A 644 7.91 26.77 15.85
CA LEU A 644 8.09 27.95 16.70
C LEU A 644 7.02 29.04 16.50
N LYS A 645 6.42 29.13 15.31
CA LYS A 645 5.38 30.07 14.90
C LYS A 645 5.66 31.50 15.40
N ASP A 646 4.82 31.98 16.31
CA ASP A 646 4.81 33.34 16.86
C ASP A 646 6.08 33.67 17.69
N HIS A 647 6.95 32.69 17.94
CA HIS A 647 8.23 32.91 18.59
C HIS A 647 9.32 33.41 17.63
N VAL A 648 9.14 33.28 16.31
CA VAL A 648 10.10 33.74 15.29
C VAL A 648 9.90 35.21 14.99
N LYS A 649 10.96 36.00 15.19
CA LYS A 649 11.00 37.45 15.01
C LYS A 649 11.48 37.87 13.61
N ASP A 650 12.53 37.22 13.12
CA ASP A 650 13.22 37.59 11.88
C ASP A 650 13.93 36.37 11.28
N GLY A 651 14.18 36.38 9.98
CA GLY A 651 14.74 35.23 9.28
C GLY A 651 15.59 35.58 8.07
N LEU A 652 16.67 34.82 7.86
CA LEU A 652 17.46 34.83 6.63
C LEU A 652 17.58 33.40 6.10
N LEU A 653 17.16 33.16 4.86
CA LEU A 653 17.26 31.86 4.20
C LEU A 653 18.10 31.98 2.92
N ILE A 654 19.14 31.16 2.81
CA ILE A 654 20.07 31.13 1.67
C ILE A 654 20.02 29.75 1.03
N ILE A 655 19.52 29.67 -0.21
CA ILE A 655 19.30 28.41 -0.94
C ILE A 655 19.92 28.46 -2.34
N PRO A 656 20.15 27.30 -2.99
CA PRO A 656 20.70 27.25 -4.34
C PRO A 656 19.83 28.01 -5.35
N THR A 657 20.44 28.63 -6.35
CA THR A 657 19.70 29.32 -7.42
C THR A 657 18.73 28.38 -8.16
N GLU A 658 19.09 27.11 -8.30
CA GLU A 658 18.26 26.08 -8.94
C GLU A 658 16.98 25.79 -8.16
N ALA A 659 16.99 26.01 -6.84
CA ALA A 659 15.80 25.86 -6.01
C ALA A 659 14.75 26.97 -6.26
N ALA A 660 15.14 28.11 -6.84
CA ALA A 660 14.24 29.21 -7.17
C ALA A 660 13.14 28.77 -8.15
N ALA A 661 13.52 28.09 -9.24
CA ALA A 661 12.58 27.65 -10.27
C ALA A 661 11.55 26.60 -9.78
N GLN A 662 11.93 25.83 -8.76
CA GLN A 662 11.05 24.83 -8.13
C GLN A 662 10.12 25.47 -7.10
N ALA A 663 10.63 26.48 -6.39
CA ALA A 663 9.89 27.17 -5.35
C ALA A 663 8.96 28.26 -5.90
N GLU A 664 9.24 28.86 -7.07
CA GLU A 664 8.38 29.85 -7.75
C GLU A 664 7.07 29.26 -8.29
N ASN A 665 7.01 27.94 -8.54
CA ASN A 665 5.77 27.23 -8.88
C ASN A 665 4.93 26.85 -7.64
N SER A 666 5.32 27.29 -6.44
CA SER A 666 4.64 26.99 -5.18
C SER A 666 4.44 28.26 -4.36
N ASP A 667 3.29 28.43 -3.71
CA ASP A 667 3.02 29.59 -2.83
C ASP A 667 3.94 29.67 -1.58
N ARG A 668 4.90 28.74 -1.44
CA ARG A 668 5.81 28.59 -0.29
C ARG A 668 6.68 29.83 -0.04
N LEU A 669 7.27 30.41 -1.10
CA LEU A 669 8.13 31.59 -0.95
C LEU A 669 7.36 32.86 -0.62
N ALA A 670 6.09 32.96 -1.03
CA ALA A 670 5.24 34.09 -0.70
C ALA A 670 4.96 34.13 0.81
N HIS A 671 4.60 32.97 1.39
CA HIS A 671 4.36 32.83 2.81
C HIS A 671 5.57 33.26 3.67
N LEU A 672 6.79 32.81 3.32
CA LEU A 672 7.99 33.18 4.07
C LEU A 672 8.26 34.70 4.08
N LYS A 673 7.94 35.40 2.97
CA LYS A 673 8.10 36.86 2.90
C LYS A 673 7.11 37.60 3.81
N GLU A 674 5.88 37.09 3.93
CA GLU A 674 4.89 37.63 4.89
C GLU A 674 5.35 37.45 6.34
N CYS A 675 6.15 36.42 6.60
CA CYS A 675 6.73 36.07 7.89
C CYS A 675 8.03 36.83 8.25
N ASN A 676 8.34 37.95 7.57
CA ASN A 676 9.57 38.73 7.75
C ASN A 676 10.86 37.90 7.54
N VAL A 677 10.87 37.01 6.53
CA VAL A 677 12.05 36.22 6.15
C VAL A 677 12.63 36.75 4.84
N LEU A 678 13.90 37.13 4.86
CA LEU A 678 14.67 37.46 3.66
C LEU A 678 15.18 36.16 3.02
N VAL A 679 14.72 35.87 1.80
CA VAL A 679 15.19 34.72 1.01
C VAL A 679 16.19 35.19 -0.05
N LEU A 680 17.40 34.63 -0.01
CA LEU A 680 18.46 34.86 -0.97
C LEU A 680 18.82 33.58 -1.72
N PHE A 681 19.14 33.74 -3.00
CA PHE A 681 19.58 32.67 -3.87
C PHE A 681 21.07 32.83 -4.14
N ALA A 682 21.83 31.76 -3.95
CA ALA A 682 23.28 31.77 -4.09
C ALA A 682 23.79 30.51 -4.78
N GLY A 683 24.99 30.59 -5.36
CA GLY A 683 25.64 29.47 -6.02
C GLY A 683 24.93 29.01 -7.30
N ARG A 684 25.69 28.30 -8.15
CA ARG A 684 25.16 27.65 -9.35
C ARG A 684 25.93 26.37 -9.62
N ASN A 685 25.24 25.27 -9.92
CA ASN A 685 25.83 23.94 -10.10
C ASN A 685 26.75 23.54 -8.93
N ASN A 686 26.32 23.85 -7.70
CA ASN A 686 27.10 23.63 -6.48
C ASN A 686 28.46 24.36 -6.42
N LEU A 687 28.63 25.43 -7.20
CA LEU A 687 29.83 26.28 -7.18
C LEU A 687 29.51 27.69 -6.67
N PRO A 688 30.44 28.34 -5.94
CA PRO A 688 30.28 29.73 -5.52
C PRO A 688 30.23 30.71 -6.69
N ASN A 689 29.39 31.74 -6.57
CA ASN A 689 29.28 32.85 -7.51
C ASN A 689 29.26 34.20 -6.75
N GLU A 690 29.03 35.31 -7.46
CA GLU A 690 28.94 36.63 -6.83
C GLU A 690 27.76 36.73 -5.84
N ASP A 691 26.67 36.02 -6.10
CA ASP A 691 25.53 35.92 -5.19
C ASP A 691 25.87 35.19 -3.89
N SER A 692 26.78 34.22 -3.95
CA SER A 692 27.36 33.61 -2.75
C SER A 692 28.08 34.62 -1.88
N ILE A 693 28.80 35.59 -2.46
CA ILE A 693 29.46 36.66 -1.70
C ILE A 693 28.42 37.59 -1.08
N ARG A 694 27.42 38.02 -1.86
CA ARG A 694 26.34 38.90 -1.37
C ARG A 694 25.58 38.24 -0.22
N SER A 695 25.21 36.98 -0.38
CA SER A 695 24.47 36.21 0.64
C SER A 695 25.31 35.97 1.89
N SER A 696 26.62 35.77 1.72
CA SER A 696 27.56 35.63 2.84
C SER A 696 27.68 36.93 3.64
N LYS A 697 27.80 38.08 2.97
CA LYS A 697 27.80 39.39 3.64
C LYS A 697 26.50 39.62 4.40
N ALA A 698 25.36 39.31 3.78
CA ALA A 698 24.06 39.38 4.44
C ALA A 698 23.99 38.47 5.67
N ALA A 699 24.54 37.24 5.61
CA ALA A 699 24.60 36.33 6.76
C ALA A 699 25.44 36.91 7.91
N ILE A 700 26.62 37.45 7.63
CA ILE A 700 27.48 38.11 8.63
C ILE A 700 26.73 39.28 9.27
N GLU A 701 26.15 40.17 8.45
CA GLU A 701 25.38 41.32 8.94
C GLU A 701 24.17 40.91 9.78
N PHE A 702 23.48 39.84 9.38
CA PHE A 702 22.32 39.30 10.09
C PHE A 702 22.71 38.82 11.49
N VAL A 703 23.73 37.95 11.59
CA VAL A 703 24.16 37.39 12.89
C VAL A 703 24.77 38.45 13.81
N SER A 704 25.49 39.45 13.27
CA SER A 704 26.07 40.54 14.08
C SER A 704 25.04 41.50 14.66
N LYS A 705 23.84 41.59 14.07
CA LYS A 705 22.74 42.41 14.59
C LYS A 705 21.93 41.71 15.70
N VAL A 706 22.09 40.40 15.86
CA VAL A 706 21.42 39.66 16.94
C VAL A 706 22.06 40.01 18.28
N GLN A 707 21.23 40.40 19.25
CA GLN A 707 21.66 40.82 20.59
C GLN A 707 20.77 40.16 21.65
N HIS A 708 21.32 39.94 22.85
CA HIS A 708 20.56 39.41 23.99
C HIS A 708 19.33 40.32 24.28
N PRO A 709 18.13 39.78 24.60
CA PRO A 709 17.80 38.38 24.89
C PRO A 709 17.37 37.54 23.68
N VAL A 710 17.67 37.95 22.44
CA VAL A 710 17.29 37.19 21.23
C VAL A 710 18.12 35.90 21.12
N ILE A 711 17.47 34.82 20.69
CA ILE A 711 18.07 33.50 20.44
C ILE A 711 18.23 33.32 18.94
N LEU A 712 19.37 32.78 18.49
CA LEU A 712 19.61 32.48 17.08
C LEU A 712 19.57 30.97 16.84
N LEU A 713 18.68 30.50 15.96
CA LEU A 713 18.72 29.12 15.48
C LEU A 713 19.18 29.10 14.03
N CYS A 714 20.17 28.28 13.75
CA CYS A 714 20.70 28.06 12.42
C CYS A 714 20.25 26.69 11.90
N VAL A 715 19.85 26.57 10.64
CA VAL A 715 19.65 25.28 9.96
C VAL A 715 20.66 25.16 8.82
N ILE A 716 21.55 24.17 8.92
CA ILE A 716 22.68 24.00 8.00
C ILE A 716 22.60 22.61 7.39
N SER A 717 22.71 22.56 6.06
CA SER A 717 22.76 21.29 5.32
C SER A 717 23.90 21.27 4.31
N GLY A 718 24.06 20.13 3.63
CA GLY A 718 24.85 19.99 2.42
C GLY A 718 24.70 21.13 1.41
N GLY A 719 25.79 21.45 0.71
CA GLY A 719 25.86 22.55 -0.27
C GLY A 719 26.07 23.96 0.30
N ALA A 720 25.89 24.17 1.62
CA ALA A 720 26.10 25.47 2.26
C ALA A 720 27.50 26.06 2.00
N SER A 721 28.51 25.22 1.75
CA SER A 721 29.88 25.65 1.43
C SER A 721 29.97 26.49 0.15
N ALA A 722 29.13 26.20 -0.85
CA ALA A 722 29.04 26.96 -2.10
C ALA A 722 28.20 28.23 -1.95
N LEU A 723 27.15 28.18 -1.10
CA LEU A 723 26.25 29.30 -0.84
C LEU A 723 26.90 30.36 0.06
N LEU A 724 27.64 29.93 1.07
CA LEU A 724 28.33 30.76 2.06
C LEU A 724 29.81 30.93 1.70
N CYS A 725 30.10 31.71 0.66
CA CYS A 725 31.45 32.07 0.24
C CYS A 725 31.78 33.56 0.49
N ALA A 726 32.48 33.86 1.58
CA ALA A 726 33.09 35.18 1.82
C ALA A 726 34.63 35.06 1.85
N PRO A 727 35.36 35.46 0.79
CA PRO A 727 36.82 35.63 0.83
C PRO A 727 37.28 36.67 1.87
N VAL A 728 38.43 36.48 2.51
CA VAL A 728 39.01 37.46 3.45
C VAL A 728 39.71 38.59 2.67
N PRO A 729 39.37 39.87 2.85
CA PRO A 729 40.09 40.97 2.19
C PRO A 729 41.59 40.96 2.51
N PRO A 730 42.49 41.19 1.51
CA PRO A 730 42.20 41.62 0.13
C PRO A 730 41.94 40.48 -0.88
N VAL A 731 41.83 39.21 -0.47
CA VAL A 731 41.61 38.08 -1.38
C VAL A 731 40.27 38.18 -2.10
N THR A 732 40.29 38.03 -3.42
CA THR A 732 39.11 38.02 -4.29
C THR A 732 38.50 36.61 -4.42
N LEU A 733 37.25 36.53 -4.90
CA LEU A 733 36.61 35.23 -5.20
C LEU A 733 37.39 34.45 -6.25
N GLN A 734 37.90 35.13 -7.28
CA GLN A 734 38.68 34.50 -8.34
C GLN A 734 39.96 33.85 -7.79
N GLU A 735 40.70 34.55 -6.92
CA GLU A 735 41.91 34.03 -6.29
C GLU A 735 41.61 32.85 -5.36
N LYS A 736 40.51 32.90 -4.59
CA LYS A 736 40.07 31.79 -3.73
C LYS A 736 39.68 30.54 -4.53
N LEU A 737 38.93 30.73 -5.63
CA LEU A 737 38.55 29.65 -6.53
C LEU A 737 39.77 29.08 -7.26
N TRP A 738 40.69 29.94 -7.70
CA TRP A 738 41.95 29.55 -8.30
C TRP A 738 42.75 28.67 -7.34
N MET A 739 42.94 29.09 -6.09
CA MET A 739 43.68 28.31 -5.09
C MET A 739 43.04 26.94 -4.86
N THR A 740 41.72 26.91 -4.70
CA THR A 740 40.97 25.65 -4.50
C THR A 740 41.13 24.70 -5.69
N LYS A 741 40.99 25.22 -6.92
CA LYS A 741 41.10 24.43 -8.14
C LYS A 741 42.53 23.93 -8.37
N THR A 742 43.53 24.77 -8.12
CA THR A 742 44.94 24.41 -8.30
C THR A 742 45.36 23.33 -7.31
N LEU A 743 45.04 23.47 -6.02
CA LEU A 743 45.33 22.43 -5.03
C LEU A 743 44.61 21.11 -5.36
N ALA A 744 43.33 21.17 -5.73
CA ALA A 744 42.58 19.98 -6.14
C ALA A 744 43.22 19.31 -7.38
N SER A 745 43.66 20.09 -8.36
CA SER A 745 44.35 19.56 -9.56
C SER A 745 45.73 18.94 -9.25
N ARG A 746 46.33 19.27 -8.11
CA ARG A 746 47.58 18.69 -7.60
C ARG A 746 47.35 17.50 -6.69
N GLY A 747 46.11 17.03 -6.56
CA GLY A 747 45.75 15.87 -5.75
C GLY A 747 45.70 16.15 -4.26
N ALA A 748 45.55 17.42 -3.83
CA ALA A 748 45.40 17.73 -2.42
C ALA A 748 44.11 17.07 -1.87
N PRO A 749 44.19 16.31 -0.75
CA PRO A 749 43.03 15.69 -0.15
C PRO A 749 42.08 16.76 0.41
N ILE A 750 40.83 16.38 0.63
CA ILE A 750 39.78 17.32 1.03
C ILE A 750 40.08 18.01 2.37
N GLN A 751 40.81 17.35 3.26
CA GLN A 751 41.27 17.88 4.54
C GLN A 751 42.20 19.09 4.32
N ASP A 752 43.24 18.92 3.50
CA ASP A 752 44.19 19.99 3.15
C ASP A 752 43.49 21.15 2.44
N LEU A 753 42.60 20.83 1.50
CA LEU A 753 41.76 21.83 0.84
C LEU A 753 40.94 22.63 1.84
N ASN A 754 40.34 21.98 2.83
CA ASN A 754 39.48 22.65 3.80
C ASN A 754 40.26 23.54 4.77
N VAL A 755 41.50 23.17 5.13
CA VAL A 755 42.40 24.03 5.91
C VAL A 755 42.68 25.33 5.16
N VAL A 756 43.13 25.25 3.89
CA VAL A 756 43.43 26.44 3.07
C VAL A 756 42.16 27.24 2.78
N ARG A 757 41.06 26.58 2.41
CA ARG A 757 39.77 27.23 2.14
C ARG A 757 39.22 27.95 3.37
N GLY A 758 39.42 27.40 4.57
CA GLY A 758 39.03 28.00 5.85
C GLY A 758 39.77 29.29 6.12
N ARG A 759 41.11 29.29 5.98
CA ARG A 759 41.97 30.49 6.17
C ARG A 759 41.64 31.62 5.20
N LEU A 760 41.21 31.29 3.99
CA LEU A 760 40.77 32.25 2.99
C LEU A 760 39.28 32.62 3.13
N SER A 761 38.64 32.38 4.27
CA SER A 761 37.19 32.59 4.46
C SER A 761 36.85 33.39 5.71
N GLN A 762 35.95 34.37 5.57
CA GLN A 762 35.38 35.12 6.71
C GLN A 762 34.24 34.37 7.42
N ILE A 763 33.79 33.22 6.87
CA ILE A 763 32.63 32.47 7.41
C ILE A 763 32.98 31.07 7.87
N LYS A 764 33.89 30.38 7.17
CA LYS A 764 34.14 28.94 7.36
C LYS A 764 35.02 28.69 8.58
N GLY A 765 34.97 27.51 9.18
CA GLY A 765 35.80 27.17 10.35
C GLY A 765 35.47 28.00 11.59
N GLY A 766 34.18 28.23 11.83
CA GLY A 766 33.66 28.89 13.03
C GLY A 766 33.57 30.42 12.95
N HIS A 767 34.08 31.04 11.88
CA HIS A 767 34.13 32.50 11.77
C HIS A 767 32.74 33.16 11.72
N LEU A 768 31.70 32.50 11.17
CA LEU A 768 30.35 33.04 11.27
C LEU A 768 29.87 33.11 12.72
N ALA A 769 30.18 32.09 13.53
CA ALA A 769 29.85 32.11 14.95
C ALA A 769 30.67 33.15 15.74
N GLN A 770 31.83 33.59 15.25
CA GLN A 770 32.56 34.70 15.87
C GLN A 770 31.90 36.06 15.70
N HIS A 771 31.05 36.20 14.68
CA HIS A 771 30.26 37.40 14.46
C HIS A 771 29.01 37.47 15.36
N ILE A 772 28.72 36.41 16.12
CA ILE A 772 27.64 36.35 17.11
C ILE A 772 28.14 36.96 18.43
N SER A 773 27.35 37.85 19.03
CA SER A 773 27.64 38.41 20.35
C SER A 773 27.79 37.30 21.42
N SER A 774 28.76 37.45 22.33
CA SER A 774 29.05 36.45 23.36
C SER A 774 27.87 36.15 24.30
N GLU A 775 26.93 37.10 24.42
CA GLU A 775 25.72 37.03 25.26
C GLU A 775 24.51 36.38 24.56
N VAL A 776 24.60 36.14 23.26
CA VAL A 776 23.51 35.53 22.47
C VAL A 776 23.59 34.02 22.57
N MET A 777 22.47 33.40 22.93
CA MET A 777 22.33 31.95 22.88
C MET A 777 21.98 31.50 21.48
N TRP A 778 22.62 30.42 21.02
CA TRP A 778 22.38 29.93 19.67
C TRP A 778 22.56 28.43 19.53
N ALA A 779 21.88 27.86 18.53
CA ALA A 779 22.03 26.46 18.16
C ALA A 779 21.98 26.28 16.64
N SER A 780 22.89 25.47 16.10
CA SER A 780 22.90 25.04 14.70
C SER A 780 22.36 23.62 14.60
N LEU A 781 21.22 23.44 13.94
CA LEU A 781 20.64 22.15 13.57
C LEU A 781 21.23 21.73 12.23
N ILE A 782 21.98 20.63 12.23
CA ILE A 782 22.82 20.20 11.10
C ILE A 782 22.26 18.90 10.52
N LEU A 783 22.08 18.88 9.19
CA LEU A 783 21.84 17.67 8.41
C LEU A 783 23.11 17.33 7.63
N SER A 784 23.68 16.16 7.92
CA SER A 784 24.94 15.69 7.33
C SER A 784 24.71 14.96 6.01
N ASP A 785 25.43 15.39 4.99
CA ASP A 785 25.59 14.73 3.69
C ASP A 785 27.03 14.19 3.48
N ILE A 786 27.79 14.00 4.56
CA ILE A 786 29.20 13.58 4.51
C ILE A 786 29.39 12.33 5.36
N ILE A 787 30.10 11.33 4.82
CA ILE A 787 30.45 10.10 5.52
C ILE A 787 31.17 10.42 6.84
N GLY A 788 30.67 9.83 7.93
CA GLY A 788 31.25 9.98 9.27
C GLY A 788 30.87 11.25 10.00
N ASP A 789 30.01 12.08 9.43
CA ASP A 789 29.42 13.28 10.04
C ASP A 789 30.41 14.31 10.64
N PRO A 790 31.54 14.64 9.98
CA PRO A 790 32.49 15.63 10.50
C PRO A 790 31.88 17.05 10.40
N LEU A 791 31.39 17.57 11.53
CA LEU A 791 30.67 18.84 11.63
C LEU A 791 31.47 20.03 11.04
N GLU A 792 32.79 20.01 11.19
CA GLU A 792 33.69 21.03 10.66
C GLU A 792 33.76 21.07 9.12
N LEU A 793 33.37 19.99 8.44
CA LEU A 793 33.37 19.90 6.99
C LEU A 793 31.99 20.22 6.40
N ILE A 794 30.91 19.96 7.14
CA ILE A 794 29.53 20.20 6.68
C ILE A 794 29.34 21.71 6.49
N GLY A 795 29.08 22.13 5.25
CA GLY A 795 29.02 23.56 4.91
C GLY A 795 30.33 24.33 5.08
N GLY A 796 31.45 23.64 5.35
CA GLY A 796 32.71 24.25 5.79
C GLY A 796 32.67 24.73 7.25
N GLY A 797 31.80 24.16 8.08
CA GLY A 797 31.74 24.39 9.53
C GLY A 797 31.60 25.85 9.91
N PRO A 798 30.60 26.61 9.42
CA PRO A 798 30.52 28.05 9.69
C PRO A 798 30.35 28.39 11.17
N THR A 799 29.74 27.48 11.94
CA THR A 799 29.51 27.59 13.39
C THR A 799 30.34 26.60 14.21
N VAL A 800 31.24 25.85 13.57
CA VAL A 800 32.05 24.81 14.20
C VAL A 800 33.51 25.30 14.22
N PRO A 801 34.16 25.42 15.38
CA PRO A 801 35.53 25.91 15.44
C PRO A 801 36.48 25.01 14.63
N GLY A 802 37.37 25.62 13.87
CA GLY A 802 38.32 24.90 13.03
C GLY A 802 39.37 24.16 13.86
N ASN A 803 39.60 22.88 13.57
CA ASN A 803 40.63 22.09 14.25
C ASN A 803 42.00 22.27 13.57
N SER A 804 42.50 23.51 13.49
CA SER A 804 43.77 23.83 12.80
C SER A 804 44.99 23.75 13.71
N ARG A 805 44.95 22.95 14.78
CA ARG A 805 45.98 23.00 15.84
C ARG A 805 47.37 22.52 15.44
N ASN A 806 47.64 22.03 14.22
CA ASN A 806 48.99 21.53 13.86
C ASN A 806 49.39 21.50 12.36
N LEU A 807 48.70 22.20 11.44
CA LEU A 807 49.15 22.30 10.04
C LEU A 807 49.04 23.75 9.53
N ASP A 808 50.17 24.33 9.18
CA ASP A 808 50.23 25.66 8.59
C ASP A 808 49.70 25.60 7.15
N ALA A 809 48.68 26.39 6.83
CA ALA A 809 48.15 26.47 5.46
C ALA A 809 49.25 26.87 4.45
N VAL A 810 50.28 27.58 4.90
CA VAL A 810 51.49 27.87 4.11
C VAL A 810 52.26 26.57 3.80
N GLU A 811 52.44 25.68 4.77
CA GLU A 811 53.11 24.39 4.57
C GLU A 811 52.37 23.49 3.59
N ILE A 812 51.03 23.42 3.69
CA ILE A 812 50.18 22.69 2.76
C ILE A 812 50.40 23.23 1.34
N VAL A 813 50.26 24.54 1.15
CA VAL A 813 50.38 25.16 -0.19
C VAL A 813 51.80 25.00 -0.76
N LYS A 814 52.84 25.00 0.09
CA LYS A 814 54.23 24.70 -0.30
C LYS A 814 54.42 23.22 -0.67
N ALA A 815 53.85 22.29 0.09
CA ALA A 815 53.98 20.85 -0.14
C ALA A 815 53.44 20.43 -1.52
N TYR A 816 52.39 21.09 -2.01
CA TYR A 816 51.84 20.86 -3.36
C TYR A 816 52.53 21.70 -4.46
N GLY A 817 53.59 22.45 -4.14
CA GLY A 817 54.33 23.28 -5.10
C GLY A 817 53.50 24.43 -5.67
N VAL A 818 52.51 24.92 -4.93
CA VAL A 818 51.59 25.98 -5.38
C VAL A 818 52.00 27.36 -4.87
N TRP A 819 52.79 27.42 -3.79
CA TRP A 819 53.13 28.66 -3.08
C TRP A 819 53.67 29.77 -3.97
N ASP A 820 54.68 29.49 -4.80
CA ASP A 820 55.32 30.53 -5.61
C ASP A 820 54.41 31.08 -6.72
N SER A 821 53.44 30.27 -7.17
CA SER A 821 52.44 30.64 -8.17
C SER A 821 51.17 31.26 -7.56
N ALA A 822 51.05 31.27 -6.23
CA ALA A 822 49.87 31.79 -5.55
C ALA A 822 49.78 33.33 -5.68
N PRO A 823 48.58 33.90 -5.88
CA PRO A 823 48.37 35.35 -5.89
C PRO A 823 48.93 36.02 -4.64
N GLU A 824 49.40 37.27 -4.78
CA GLU A 824 50.03 38.02 -3.68
C GLU A 824 49.09 38.16 -2.48
N ASN A 825 47.84 38.54 -2.70
CA ASN A 825 46.80 38.64 -1.66
C ASN A 825 46.60 37.33 -0.89
N VAL A 826 46.68 36.19 -1.59
CA VAL A 826 46.52 34.86 -0.98
C VAL A 826 47.73 34.53 -0.11
N ARG A 827 48.95 34.77 -0.60
CA ARG A 827 50.17 34.57 0.20
C ARG A 827 50.17 35.45 1.43
N GLU A 828 49.82 36.73 1.27
CA GLU A 828 49.72 37.68 2.39
C GLU A 828 48.78 37.16 3.48
N VAL A 829 47.54 36.79 3.13
CA VAL A 829 46.55 36.30 4.10
C VAL A 829 46.97 34.99 4.74
N LEU A 830 47.52 34.04 3.98
CA LEU A 830 47.98 32.76 4.53
C LEU A 830 49.17 32.94 5.50
N SER A 831 50.04 33.92 5.25
CA SER A 831 51.20 34.24 6.09
C SER A 831 50.88 35.07 7.34
N ARG A 832 49.63 35.52 7.55
CA ARG A 832 49.24 36.23 8.77
C ARG A 832 49.27 35.27 9.97
N ASP A 833 49.82 35.71 11.09
CA ASP A 833 49.89 34.94 12.35
C ASP A 833 48.53 34.89 13.11
N ASP A 834 47.43 35.05 12.39
CA ASP A 834 46.07 34.90 12.90
C ASP A 834 45.72 33.41 12.89
N SER A 835 46.01 32.66 13.93
CA SER A 835 45.52 31.27 14.01
C SER A 835 43.99 31.24 13.84
N ALA A 836 43.45 30.27 13.08
CA ALA A 836 42.00 30.08 13.05
C ALA A 836 41.49 29.85 14.48
N PRO A 837 40.24 30.24 14.80
CA PRO A 837 39.78 30.34 16.17
C PRO A 837 39.81 28.97 16.84
N SER A 838 40.71 28.78 17.80
CA SER A 838 40.84 27.51 18.53
C SER A 838 39.72 27.30 19.55
N THR A 839 38.94 28.35 19.82
CA THR A 839 37.75 28.41 20.67
C THR A 839 36.75 29.44 20.10
N LEU A 840 35.46 29.20 20.31
CA LEU A 840 34.42 30.18 19.98
C LEU A 840 34.32 31.25 21.09
N PRO A 841 33.93 32.50 20.78
CA PRO A 841 33.79 33.57 21.78
C PRO A 841 32.70 33.31 22.84
N SER A 842 31.73 32.43 22.53
CA SER A 842 30.63 32.07 23.44
C SER A 842 30.62 30.58 23.74
N THR A 843 30.42 30.22 25.01
CA THR A 843 30.10 28.85 25.45
C THR A 843 28.61 28.52 25.35
N LEU A 844 27.78 29.48 24.91
CA LEU A 844 26.31 29.36 24.83
C LEU A 844 25.84 28.80 23.47
N GLY A 845 26.78 28.43 22.60
CA GLY A 845 26.54 27.92 21.25
C GLY A 845 26.55 26.40 21.18
N ASN A 846 25.58 25.82 20.47
CA ASN A 846 25.49 24.36 20.29
C ASN A 846 25.44 23.98 18.80
N ASN A 847 26.25 23.00 18.39
CA ASN A 847 26.13 22.38 17.06
C ASN A 847 25.50 21.00 17.23
N ILE A 848 24.32 20.80 16.66
CA ILE A 848 23.45 19.66 16.92
C ILE A 848 23.21 18.92 15.62
N LEU A 849 23.74 17.70 15.51
CA LEU A 849 23.47 16.83 14.37
C LEU A 849 22.07 16.25 14.51
N VAL A 850 21.11 16.75 13.74
CA VAL A 850 19.70 16.32 13.81
C VAL A 850 19.37 15.21 12.81
N GLY A 851 20.15 15.07 11.75
CA GLY A 851 19.97 14.02 10.75
C GLY A 851 21.27 13.61 10.05
N ASN A 852 21.37 12.32 9.73
CA ASN A 852 22.46 11.70 8.99
C ASN A 852 21.97 10.40 8.33
N ASN A 853 22.84 9.72 7.57
CA ASN A 853 22.49 8.43 6.95
C ASN A 853 22.22 7.31 7.97
N THR A 854 22.83 7.37 9.16
CA THR A 854 22.64 6.36 10.22
C THR A 854 21.19 6.34 10.69
N LEU A 855 20.56 7.51 10.79
CA LEU A 855 19.13 7.62 11.10
C LEU A 855 18.28 6.96 10.01
N ALA A 856 18.54 7.24 8.73
CA ALA A 856 17.83 6.62 7.61
C ALA A 856 17.97 5.09 7.64
N LEU A 857 19.20 4.57 7.81
CA LEU A 857 19.48 3.14 7.87
C LEU A 857 18.79 2.44 9.05
N ASN A 858 18.73 3.10 10.21
CA ASN A 858 17.99 2.57 11.36
C ASN A 858 16.50 2.46 11.09
N VAL A 859 15.91 3.40 10.35
CA VAL A 859 14.51 3.31 9.93
C VAL A 859 14.33 2.22 8.88
N CYS A 860 15.20 2.12 7.87
CA CYS A 860 15.19 1.01 6.92
C CYS A 860 15.21 -0.35 7.63
N LYS A 861 16.11 -0.53 8.61
CA LYS A 861 16.21 -1.75 9.41
C LYS A 861 14.91 -2.05 10.16
N ARG A 862 14.30 -1.06 10.81
CA ARG A 862 13.03 -1.22 11.53
C ARG A 862 11.89 -1.59 10.59
N THR A 863 11.78 -0.91 9.44
CA THR A 863 10.78 -1.20 8.41
C THR A 863 10.94 -2.62 7.86
N ALA A 864 12.16 -3.05 7.57
CA ALA A 864 12.43 -4.41 7.12
C ALA A 864 11.98 -5.47 8.14
N ILE A 865 12.22 -5.23 9.44
CA ILE A 865 11.76 -6.11 10.53
C ILE A 865 10.22 -6.15 10.58
N GLN A 866 9.55 -5.02 10.40
CA GLN A 866 8.09 -4.95 10.34
C GLN A 866 7.52 -5.72 9.15
N LEU A 867 8.23 -5.72 8.01
CA LEU A 867 7.91 -6.51 6.82
C LEU A 867 8.26 -8.01 6.98
N GLY A 868 8.84 -8.41 8.11
CA GLY A 868 9.12 -9.81 8.45
C GLY A 868 10.49 -10.33 8.02
N TYR A 869 11.41 -9.46 7.62
CA TYR A 869 12.80 -9.82 7.38
C TYR A 869 13.62 -9.75 8.67
N GLN A 870 14.65 -10.57 8.79
CA GLN A 870 15.78 -10.24 9.65
C GLN A 870 16.56 -9.10 8.99
N ALA A 871 16.98 -8.08 9.74
CA ALA A 871 17.58 -6.90 9.13
C ALA A 871 18.92 -6.50 9.76
N VAL A 872 19.92 -6.24 8.91
CA VAL A 872 21.26 -5.84 9.31
C VAL A 872 21.72 -4.60 8.56
N ILE A 873 22.30 -3.67 9.31
CA ILE A 873 23.03 -2.54 8.73
C ILE A 873 24.46 -3.02 8.49
N LEU A 874 24.83 -3.21 7.23
CA LEU A 874 26.16 -3.65 6.81
C LEU A 874 27.21 -2.57 7.12
N THR A 875 26.93 -1.33 6.71
CA THR A 875 27.79 -0.17 6.98
C THR A 875 27.02 1.13 6.73
N ASN A 876 27.39 2.19 7.46
CA ASN A 876 26.98 3.58 7.18
C ASN A 876 28.11 4.40 6.52
N ARG A 877 29.18 3.73 6.06
CA ARG A 877 30.38 4.33 5.46
C ARG A 877 30.74 3.69 4.11
N LEU A 878 29.75 3.24 3.35
CA LEU A 878 30.00 2.70 2.01
C LEU A 878 30.64 3.78 1.13
N GLN A 879 31.79 3.47 0.54
CA GLN A 879 32.58 4.42 -0.26
C GLN A 879 33.39 3.67 -1.32
N GLY A 880 33.97 4.40 -2.27
CA GLY A 880 34.75 3.82 -3.37
C GLY A 880 33.91 3.60 -4.62
N ASN A 881 34.42 2.81 -5.56
CA ASN A 881 33.78 2.60 -6.86
C ASN A 881 32.49 1.77 -6.71
N CYS A 882 31.39 2.27 -7.30
CA CYS A 882 30.08 1.64 -7.24
C CYS A 882 30.04 0.22 -7.83
N ARG A 883 30.85 -0.10 -8.84
CA ARG A 883 30.91 -1.45 -9.43
C ARG A 883 31.61 -2.45 -8.52
N ASP A 884 32.58 -2.02 -7.73
CA ASP A 884 33.24 -2.90 -6.76
C ASP A 884 32.33 -3.18 -5.57
N ALA A 885 31.60 -2.17 -5.08
CA ALA A 885 30.54 -2.37 -4.09
C ALA A 885 29.45 -3.34 -4.60
N ALA A 886 29.08 -3.25 -5.88
CA ALA A 886 28.11 -4.16 -6.49
C ALA A 886 28.58 -5.63 -6.47
N LYS A 887 29.88 -5.89 -6.67
CA LYS A 887 30.47 -7.24 -6.55
C LYS A 887 30.35 -7.77 -5.12
N ASP A 888 30.62 -6.92 -4.13
CA ASP A 888 30.50 -7.30 -2.72
C ASP A 888 29.06 -7.70 -2.37
N PHE A 889 28.06 -6.96 -2.85
CA PHE A 889 26.64 -7.35 -2.71
C PHE A 889 26.28 -8.63 -3.46
N ALA A 890 26.79 -8.84 -4.67
CA ALA A 890 26.55 -10.09 -5.41
C ALA A 890 27.18 -11.30 -4.69
N LEU A 891 28.35 -11.12 -4.08
CA LEU A 891 29.03 -12.15 -3.28
C LEU A 891 28.24 -12.49 -2.01
N ILE A 892 27.55 -11.51 -1.40
CA ILE A 892 26.61 -11.77 -0.31
C ILE A 892 25.52 -12.76 -0.76
N VAL A 893 24.84 -12.48 -1.88
CA VAL A 893 23.80 -13.37 -2.40
C VAL A 893 24.37 -14.77 -2.71
N LYS A 894 25.57 -14.83 -3.29
CA LYS A 894 26.27 -16.08 -3.59
C LYS A 894 26.48 -16.95 -2.34
N ASN A 895 27.01 -16.34 -1.28
CA ASN A 895 27.32 -17.03 -0.04
C ASN A 895 26.05 -17.49 0.69
N VAL A 896 24.99 -16.67 0.67
CA VAL A 896 23.68 -17.05 1.21
C VAL A 896 23.08 -18.21 0.42
N ALA A 897 23.16 -18.18 -0.91
CA ALA A 897 22.69 -19.27 -1.77
C ALA A 897 23.39 -20.59 -1.44
N ALA A 898 24.74 -20.56 -1.35
CA ALA A 898 25.55 -21.73 -1.04
C ALA A 898 25.28 -22.27 0.38
N TYR A 899 25.08 -21.40 1.36
CA TYR A 899 24.73 -21.79 2.72
C TYR A 899 23.36 -22.48 2.78
N ARG A 900 22.33 -21.86 2.20
CA ARG A 900 20.95 -22.38 2.19
C ARG A 900 20.83 -23.69 1.42
N SER A 901 21.62 -23.88 0.37
CA SER A 901 21.64 -25.13 -0.38
C SER A 901 22.48 -26.24 0.28
N GLY A 902 23.10 -25.97 1.44
CA GLY A 902 23.98 -26.92 2.13
C GLY A 902 25.31 -27.17 1.43
N LEU A 903 25.70 -26.34 0.45
CA LEU A 903 27.02 -26.43 -0.21
C LEU A 903 28.16 -25.98 0.71
N THR A 904 27.86 -25.16 1.71
CA THR A 904 28.76 -24.80 2.80
C THR A 904 28.03 -24.81 4.13
N THR A 905 28.74 -25.15 5.20
CA THR A 905 28.28 -25.01 6.59
C THR A 905 28.81 -23.74 7.26
N GLU A 906 29.73 -23.03 6.62
CA GLU A 906 30.26 -21.76 7.10
C GLU A 906 29.20 -20.66 6.92
N GLN A 907 28.88 -19.97 8.02
CA GLN A 907 27.96 -18.84 7.94
C GLN A 907 28.56 -17.73 7.08
N PRO A 908 27.76 -17.07 6.23
CA PRO A 908 28.21 -15.92 5.46
C PRO A 908 28.86 -14.86 6.35
N SER A 909 30.11 -14.50 6.02
CA SER A 909 30.92 -13.48 6.68
C SER A 909 31.44 -12.49 5.64
N PHE A 910 31.52 -11.20 6.00
CA PHE A 910 31.83 -10.13 5.05
C PHE A 910 32.77 -9.10 5.66
N SER A 911 33.67 -8.55 4.83
CA SER A 911 34.71 -7.59 5.23
C SER A 911 34.18 -6.29 5.85
N TYR A 912 32.95 -5.90 5.52
CA TYR A 912 32.32 -4.69 6.06
C TYR A 912 31.59 -4.92 7.39
N PHE A 913 31.48 -6.15 7.89
CA PHE A 913 30.94 -6.37 9.24
C PHE A 913 31.88 -5.75 10.27
N PRO A 914 31.37 -4.99 11.25
CA PRO A 914 32.21 -4.52 12.35
C PRO A 914 32.86 -5.72 13.04
N SER A 915 34.20 -5.69 13.15
CA SER A 915 34.99 -6.72 13.85
C SER A 915 34.72 -6.74 15.36
N ASP A 916 34.13 -5.66 15.87
CA ASP A 916 33.82 -5.48 17.29
C ASP A 916 32.54 -6.24 17.64
N GLY A 917 32.73 -7.48 18.10
CA GLY A 917 31.72 -8.49 18.43
C GLY A 917 30.76 -8.17 19.58
N ILE A 918 30.21 -6.95 19.66
CA ILE A 918 29.25 -6.55 20.70
C ILE A 918 27.81 -6.44 20.16
N LEU A 919 27.60 -6.38 18.83
CA LEU A 919 26.24 -6.19 18.26
C LEU A 919 25.99 -6.92 16.92
N SER A 920 26.69 -7.99 16.58
CA SER A 920 26.28 -8.79 15.41
C SER A 920 25.01 -9.57 15.78
N PRO A 921 23.84 -9.28 15.18
CA PRO A 921 22.65 -10.07 15.45
C PRO A 921 22.90 -11.51 15.00
N VAL A 922 22.41 -12.47 15.76
CA VAL A 922 22.35 -13.86 15.31
C VAL A 922 21.37 -13.89 14.13
N ILE A 923 21.91 -13.86 12.90
CA ILE A 923 21.11 -14.05 11.68
C ILE A 923 20.99 -15.54 11.42
N ASP A 924 19.76 -16.04 11.35
CA ASP A 924 19.51 -17.32 10.71
C ASP A 924 19.47 -17.12 9.19
N TRP A 925 20.54 -17.50 8.52
CA TRP A 925 20.68 -17.33 7.07
C TRP A 925 19.72 -18.19 6.26
N ASN A 926 18.94 -19.09 6.88
CA ASN A 926 17.86 -19.84 6.22
C ASN A 926 16.53 -19.09 6.17
N LEU A 927 16.38 -17.99 6.91
CA LEU A 927 15.18 -17.15 6.88
C LEU A 927 15.38 -15.92 5.99
N PRO A 928 14.31 -15.25 5.53
CA PRO A 928 14.40 -14.02 4.77
C PRO A 928 15.23 -12.94 5.48
N VAL A 929 16.17 -12.34 4.76
CA VAL A 929 17.11 -11.35 5.28
C VAL A 929 17.11 -10.07 4.44
N CYS A 930 17.23 -8.95 5.12
CA CYS A 930 17.41 -7.61 4.58
C CYS A 930 18.76 -7.08 5.04
N ILE A 931 19.58 -6.67 4.07
CA ILE A 931 20.88 -6.06 4.31
C ILE A 931 20.79 -4.63 3.80
N VAL A 932 21.04 -3.67 4.67
CA VAL A 932 21.02 -2.26 4.34
C VAL A 932 22.41 -1.66 4.49
N ALA A 933 22.83 -0.83 3.54
CA ALA A 933 24.07 -0.06 3.64
C ALA A 933 23.81 1.38 3.22
N GLY A 934 24.61 2.31 3.74
CA GLY A 934 24.57 3.70 3.32
C GLY A 934 25.96 4.32 3.29
N GLY A 935 26.06 5.42 2.57
CA GLY A 935 27.32 6.08 2.27
C GLY A 935 27.25 6.75 0.90
N GLU A 936 28.39 7.07 0.31
CA GLU A 936 28.46 7.82 -0.95
C GLU A 936 29.49 7.14 -1.86
N THR A 937 29.01 6.43 -2.89
CA THR A 937 29.92 5.78 -3.85
C THR A 937 30.31 6.71 -5.00
N THR A 938 31.28 6.30 -5.80
CA THR A 938 31.72 7.04 -6.98
C THR A 938 31.65 6.18 -8.23
N VAL A 939 31.53 6.85 -9.38
CA VAL A 939 31.58 6.22 -10.70
C VAL A 939 32.79 6.76 -11.46
N THR A 940 33.57 5.86 -12.04
CA THR A 940 34.63 6.24 -12.99
C THR A 940 33.98 6.42 -14.36
N VAL A 941 33.86 7.68 -14.80
CA VAL A 941 33.23 8.01 -16.09
C VAL A 941 34.24 7.81 -17.21
N THR A 942 33.99 6.84 -18.08
CA THR A 942 34.79 6.53 -19.28
C THR A 942 34.01 6.70 -20.58
N GLY A 943 32.67 6.66 -20.52
CA GLY A 943 31.78 6.80 -21.67
C GLY A 943 31.09 8.16 -21.78
N HIS A 944 30.08 8.23 -22.64
CA HIS A 944 29.28 9.42 -22.93
C HIS A 944 27.78 9.24 -22.64
N GLY A 945 27.41 8.14 -21.99
CA GLY A 945 26.04 7.81 -21.62
C GLY A 945 25.47 8.68 -20.49
N LYS A 946 24.19 8.45 -20.20
CA LYS A 946 23.48 9.08 -19.09
C LYS A 946 23.27 8.05 -17.97
N GLY A 947 23.60 8.41 -16.75
CA GLY A 947 23.44 7.55 -15.57
C GLY A 947 24.07 8.16 -14.32
N GLY A 948 24.06 7.40 -13.23
CA GLY A 948 24.68 7.78 -11.97
C GLY A 948 25.18 6.56 -11.19
N ARG A 949 25.78 6.82 -10.03
CA ARG A 949 26.45 5.81 -9.21
C ARG A 949 25.49 4.73 -8.71
N ASN A 950 24.26 5.09 -8.36
CA ASN A 950 23.28 4.15 -7.82
C ASN A 950 22.67 3.29 -8.94
N GLN A 951 22.34 3.90 -10.08
CA GLN A 951 21.90 3.19 -11.28
C GLN A 951 22.99 2.24 -11.79
N GLU A 952 24.24 2.69 -11.82
CA GLU A 952 25.37 1.89 -12.27
C GLU A 952 25.70 0.74 -11.30
N MET A 953 25.59 0.96 -9.99
CA MET A 953 25.71 -0.09 -8.98
C MET A 953 24.66 -1.19 -9.18
N ALA A 954 23.39 -0.81 -9.36
CA ALA A 954 22.31 -1.76 -9.57
C ALA A 954 22.54 -2.59 -10.84
N LEU A 955 22.92 -1.95 -11.95
CA LEU A 955 23.20 -2.64 -13.21
C LEU A 955 24.42 -3.55 -13.12
N ALA A 956 25.49 -3.10 -12.44
CA ALA A 956 26.67 -3.92 -12.17
C ALA A 956 26.33 -5.13 -11.30
N PHE A 957 25.50 -4.96 -10.26
CA PHE A 957 25.05 -6.06 -9.41
C PHE A 957 24.32 -7.14 -10.20
N ALA A 958 23.45 -6.74 -11.14
CA ALA A 958 22.76 -7.68 -12.03
C ALA A 958 23.74 -8.49 -12.89
N MET A 959 24.76 -7.82 -13.44
CA MET A 959 25.79 -8.47 -14.26
C MET A 959 26.66 -9.45 -13.45
N GLU A 960 27.03 -9.09 -12.22
CA GLU A 960 27.82 -9.96 -11.35
C GLU A 960 27.01 -11.20 -10.94
N LEU A 961 25.74 -11.04 -10.56
CA LEU A 961 24.85 -12.18 -10.30
C LEU A 961 24.68 -13.09 -11.52
N TYR A 962 24.56 -12.50 -12.71
CA TYR A 962 24.47 -13.28 -13.95
C TYR A 962 25.76 -14.06 -14.22
N GLY A 963 26.94 -13.46 -14.02
CA GLY A 963 28.23 -14.14 -14.14
C GLY A 963 28.36 -15.33 -13.18
N LEU A 964 27.81 -15.20 -11.97
CA LEU A 964 27.80 -16.25 -10.94
C LEU A 964 26.81 -17.39 -11.22
N SER A 965 25.84 -17.18 -12.13
CA SER A 965 24.82 -18.18 -12.45
C SER A 965 25.39 -19.48 -13.03
N GLY A 966 26.61 -19.48 -13.58
CA GLY A 966 27.28 -20.70 -14.03
C GLY A 966 27.70 -21.64 -12.89
N GLU A 967 28.20 -21.09 -11.77
CA GLU A 967 28.78 -21.86 -10.66
C GLU A 967 27.70 -22.41 -9.68
N LEU A 968 26.58 -21.70 -9.55
CA LEU A 968 25.51 -21.97 -8.57
C LEU A 968 24.11 -21.91 -9.21
N SER A 969 23.99 -22.30 -10.49
CA SER A 969 22.78 -22.10 -11.32
C SER A 969 21.49 -22.52 -10.62
N GLU A 970 21.48 -23.68 -9.97
CA GLU A 970 20.28 -24.22 -9.34
C GLU A 970 19.97 -23.55 -7.99
N SER A 971 20.98 -23.25 -7.19
CA SER A 971 20.81 -22.60 -5.88
C SER A 971 20.38 -21.15 -6.02
N LEU A 972 20.90 -20.42 -7.02
CA LEU A 972 20.50 -19.04 -7.31
C LEU A 972 19.08 -18.95 -7.92
N LYS A 973 18.63 -19.96 -8.69
CA LYS A 973 17.25 -20.03 -9.20
C LYS A 973 16.21 -20.18 -8.09
N ASN A 974 16.59 -20.78 -6.96
CA ASN A 974 15.70 -21.03 -5.83
C ASN A 974 15.62 -19.84 -4.86
N LEU A 975 16.58 -18.90 -4.92
CA LEU A 975 16.45 -17.65 -4.19
C LEU A 975 15.45 -16.72 -4.86
N ARG A 976 14.81 -15.87 -4.08
CA ARG A 976 14.11 -14.67 -4.57
C ARG A 976 14.70 -13.46 -3.86
N GLY A 977 14.80 -12.33 -4.54
CA GLY A 977 15.40 -11.16 -3.94
C GLY A 977 15.27 -9.90 -4.76
N SER A 978 15.67 -8.80 -4.16
CA SER A 978 15.68 -7.47 -4.77
C SER A 978 16.87 -6.68 -4.26
N PHE A 979 17.51 -5.92 -5.14
CA PHE A 979 18.55 -4.95 -4.80
C PHE A 979 18.12 -3.58 -5.27
N ALA A 980 17.93 -2.65 -4.34
CA ALA A 980 17.58 -1.26 -4.61
C ALA A 980 18.72 -0.35 -4.18
N SER A 981 19.09 0.58 -5.05
CA SER A 981 20.15 1.55 -4.85
C SER A 981 19.64 2.94 -5.18
N CYS A 982 19.72 3.90 -4.25
CA CYS A 982 19.18 5.24 -4.47
C CYS A 982 19.88 6.36 -3.68
N GLY A 983 19.93 7.55 -4.27
CA GLY A 983 20.28 8.81 -3.61
C GLY A 983 19.08 9.35 -2.83
N THR A 984 19.30 9.73 -1.56
CA THR A 984 18.23 10.26 -0.69
C THR A 984 17.75 11.66 -1.09
N ASP A 985 18.51 12.39 -1.91
CA ASP A 985 18.12 13.67 -2.50
C ASP A 985 17.13 13.54 -3.67
N GLY A 986 16.91 12.30 -4.11
CA GLY A 986 16.01 11.95 -5.20
C GLY A 986 16.63 12.07 -6.58
N GLN A 987 17.96 12.19 -6.66
CA GLN A 987 18.69 12.26 -7.92
C GLN A 987 19.93 11.37 -7.90
N ASP A 988 20.26 10.84 -9.07
CA ASP A 988 21.49 10.10 -9.32
C ASP A 988 22.08 10.55 -10.66
N ASN A 989 22.45 11.84 -10.72
CA ASN A 989 22.83 12.59 -11.93
C ASN A 989 21.77 12.60 -13.05
N THR A 990 20.55 12.16 -12.73
CA THR A 990 19.38 12.13 -13.61
C THR A 990 18.15 12.55 -12.80
N ASP A 991 16.97 12.49 -13.42
CA ASP A 991 15.66 12.64 -12.77
C ASP A 991 15.23 11.38 -11.98
N ALA A 992 15.97 10.27 -12.09
CA ALA A 992 15.82 9.12 -11.22
C ALA A 992 16.74 9.25 -9.99
N ALA A 993 16.27 8.77 -8.85
CA ALA A 993 17.05 8.64 -7.62
C ALA A 993 18.03 7.47 -7.68
N GLY A 994 17.83 6.53 -8.58
CA GLY A 994 18.62 5.30 -8.65
C GLY A 994 17.92 4.22 -9.47
N ALA A 995 18.17 2.96 -9.14
CA ALA A 995 17.54 1.82 -9.80
C ALA A 995 17.37 0.63 -8.85
N GLN A 996 16.51 -0.29 -9.27
CA GLN A 996 16.18 -1.51 -8.57
C GLN A 996 16.25 -2.71 -9.51
N ILE A 997 16.80 -3.82 -9.03
CA ILE A 997 16.93 -5.09 -9.72
C ILE A 997 16.22 -6.18 -8.91
N ASN A 998 15.53 -7.09 -9.60
CA ASN A 998 14.95 -8.29 -8.98
C ASN A 998 15.69 -9.54 -9.46
N PHE A 999 15.85 -10.52 -8.57
CA PHE A 999 16.43 -11.82 -8.92
C PHE A 999 15.59 -12.99 -8.35
N PRO A 1000 15.55 -14.14 -9.05
CA PRO A 1000 16.34 -14.50 -10.22
C PRO A 1000 15.78 -13.84 -11.49
N PHE A 1001 16.60 -13.75 -12.54
CA PHE A 1001 16.27 -13.04 -13.78
C PHE A 1001 15.39 -13.90 -14.72
N SER A 1002 14.27 -14.44 -14.23
CA SER A 1002 13.45 -15.43 -14.96
C SER A 1002 12.86 -14.91 -16.27
N SER A 1003 12.65 -13.60 -16.39
CA SER A 1003 12.14 -12.94 -17.61
C SER A 1003 13.24 -12.42 -18.54
N ALA A 1004 14.50 -12.45 -18.12
CA ALA A 1004 15.60 -11.86 -18.87
C ALA A 1004 16.21 -12.83 -19.88
N ARG A 1005 16.63 -12.29 -21.03
CA ARG A 1005 17.31 -13.04 -22.09
C ARG A 1005 18.81 -12.73 -22.09
N ALA A 1006 19.61 -13.58 -22.72
CA ALA A 1006 21.05 -13.34 -22.89
C ALA A 1006 21.35 -11.98 -23.57
N GLU A 1007 20.47 -11.54 -24.47
CA GLU A 1007 20.53 -10.23 -25.14
C GLU A 1007 20.43 -9.06 -24.15
N ASP A 1008 19.59 -9.18 -23.11
CA ASP A 1008 19.43 -8.15 -22.08
C ASP A 1008 20.75 -7.93 -21.32
N PHE A 1009 21.46 -9.01 -20.99
CA PHE A 1009 22.79 -8.93 -20.36
C PHE A 1009 23.87 -8.41 -21.31
N GLY A 1010 23.77 -8.72 -22.62
CA GLY A 1010 24.61 -8.11 -23.64
C GLY A 1010 24.44 -6.59 -23.71
N HIS A 1011 23.19 -6.12 -23.66
CA HIS A 1011 22.86 -4.68 -23.59
C HIS A 1011 23.30 -4.05 -22.28
N ALA A 1012 23.12 -4.73 -21.14
CA ALA A 1012 23.58 -4.26 -19.84
C ALA A 1012 25.10 -4.04 -19.83
N ASN A 1013 25.88 -5.00 -20.35
CA ASN A 1013 27.33 -4.88 -20.43
C ASN A 1013 27.78 -3.70 -21.32
N LYS A 1014 27.13 -3.51 -22.47
CA LYS A 1014 27.40 -2.36 -23.35
C LYS A 1014 27.07 -1.03 -22.67
N SER A 1015 25.96 -0.99 -21.93
CA SER A 1015 25.50 0.20 -21.21
C SER A 1015 26.46 0.56 -20.07
N LEU A 1016 26.94 -0.43 -19.30
CA LEU A 1016 28.00 -0.23 -18.31
C LEU A 1016 29.29 0.30 -18.96
N GLY A 1017 29.71 -0.24 -20.10
CA GLY A 1017 30.89 0.24 -20.83
C GLY A 1017 30.81 1.71 -21.24
N ASN A 1018 29.59 2.23 -21.46
CA ASN A 1018 29.35 3.61 -21.87
C ASN A 1018 28.83 4.54 -20.74
N ASN A 1019 28.74 4.06 -19.49
CA ASN A 1019 28.10 4.77 -18.37
C ASN A 1019 26.64 5.22 -18.68
N ASP A 1020 25.86 4.35 -19.35
CA ASP A 1020 24.52 4.65 -19.90
C ASP A 1020 23.39 3.88 -19.17
N SER A 1021 23.50 3.74 -17.85
CA SER A 1021 22.57 2.95 -17.03
C SER A 1021 21.13 3.50 -17.04
N TYR A 1022 20.94 4.81 -17.19
CA TYR A 1022 19.61 5.43 -17.26
C TYR A 1022 18.83 4.96 -18.48
N ALA A 1023 19.46 5.00 -19.66
CA ALA A 1023 18.84 4.60 -20.91
C ALA A 1023 18.49 3.10 -20.89
N PHE A 1024 19.39 2.28 -20.34
CA PHE A 1024 19.17 0.85 -20.16
C PHE A 1024 17.85 0.58 -19.40
N PHE A 1025 17.72 1.10 -18.17
CA PHE A 1025 16.53 0.87 -17.34
C PHE A 1025 15.26 1.53 -17.85
N SER A 1026 15.38 2.56 -18.70
CA SER A 1026 14.23 3.18 -19.37
C SER A 1026 13.57 2.24 -20.38
N THR A 1027 14.35 1.36 -21.01
CA THR A 1027 13.88 0.47 -22.09
C THR A 1027 13.79 -1.01 -21.69
N CYS A 1028 14.65 -1.49 -20.80
CA CYS A 1028 14.75 -2.89 -20.43
C CYS A 1028 14.17 -3.12 -19.04
N ARG A 1029 12.94 -3.64 -18.98
CA ARG A 1029 12.23 -3.94 -17.73
C ARG A 1029 12.47 -5.36 -17.20
N SER A 1030 13.12 -6.22 -17.98
CA SER A 1030 13.33 -7.64 -17.63
C SER A 1030 14.37 -7.86 -16.53
N LEU A 1031 15.30 -6.91 -16.32
CA LEU A 1031 16.27 -6.92 -15.23
C LEU A 1031 15.86 -6.07 -14.03
N GLY A 1032 15.13 -4.97 -14.28
CA GLY A 1032 14.78 -4.03 -13.22
C GLY A 1032 14.17 -2.72 -13.73
N SER A 1033 14.16 -1.71 -12.87
CA SER A 1033 13.54 -0.41 -13.15
C SER A 1033 14.27 0.75 -12.48
N LEU A 1034 14.18 1.93 -13.10
CA LEU A 1034 14.53 3.19 -12.45
C LEU A 1034 13.65 3.45 -11.22
N LEU A 1035 14.24 4.07 -10.21
CA LEU A 1035 13.54 4.54 -9.01
C LEU A 1035 13.32 6.05 -9.12
N PHE A 1036 12.06 6.47 -9.09
CA PHE A 1036 11.67 7.88 -9.13
C PHE A 1036 11.02 8.26 -7.80
N THR A 1037 11.70 9.14 -7.06
CA THR A 1037 11.16 9.73 -5.82
C THR A 1037 10.71 11.18 -6.03
N GLY A 1038 11.10 11.78 -7.16
CA GLY A 1038 11.20 13.24 -7.27
C GLY A 1038 12.23 13.80 -6.30
N LEU A 1039 12.39 15.12 -6.30
CA LEU A 1039 13.26 15.81 -5.35
C LEU A 1039 12.68 15.72 -3.95
N THR A 1040 13.44 15.14 -3.04
CA THR A 1040 12.97 14.81 -1.69
C THR A 1040 13.07 15.97 -0.70
N GLY A 1041 13.85 17.00 -1.05
CA GLY A 1041 14.14 18.14 -0.18
C GLY A 1041 15.08 17.81 0.98
N THR A 1042 15.76 16.66 0.95
CA THR A 1042 16.79 16.24 1.91
C THR A 1042 18.04 15.74 1.20
N ASN A 1043 19.13 15.51 1.93
CA ASN A 1043 20.29 14.76 1.44
C ASN A 1043 21.03 14.16 2.63
N ALA A 1044 21.00 12.83 2.72
CA ALA A 1044 21.74 12.01 3.67
C ALA A 1044 22.49 10.88 2.93
N MET A 1045 23.10 11.22 1.78
CA MET A 1045 23.86 10.29 0.92
C MET A 1045 22.98 9.21 0.25
N ASP A 1046 23.55 8.03 -0.04
CA ASP A 1046 22.87 6.91 -0.68
C ASP A 1046 22.35 5.86 0.32
N LEU A 1047 21.29 5.16 -0.08
CA LEU A 1047 20.76 3.97 0.56
C LEU A 1047 20.82 2.77 -0.39
N GLN A 1048 21.32 1.65 0.13
CA GLN A 1048 21.41 0.37 -0.54
C GLN A 1048 20.60 -0.66 0.25
N VAL A 1049 19.65 -1.34 -0.39
CA VAL A 1049 18.77 -2.33 0.24
C VAL A 1049 18.80 -3.62 -0.56
N LEU A 1050 19.35 -4.68 0.03
CA LEU A 1050 19.38 -6.04 -0.51
C LEU A 1050 18.41 -6.92 0.29
N LEU A 1051 17.42 -7.49 -0.39
CA LEU A 1051 16.50 -8.49 0.15
C LEU A 1051 16.83 -9.86 -0.44
N ILE A 1052 16.89 -10.88 0.42
CA ILE A 1052 17.07 -12.28 0.03
C ILE A 1052 16.05 -13.13 0.79
N SER A 1053 15.11 -13.72 0.07
CA SER A 1053 14.04 -14.60 0.56
C SER A 1053 14.22 -16.01 0.05
#